data_AF-A0A7W0NPU5-F1
#
_entry.id   AF-A0A7W0NPU5-F1
#
_cell.length_a   1.000
_cell.length_b   1.000
_cell.length_c   1.000
_cell.angle_alpha   90.00
_cell.angle_beta   90.00
_cell.angle_gamma   90.00
#
_symmetry.space_group_name_H-M   'P 1'
#
loop_
_entity.id
_entity.type
_entity.pdbx_description
1 polymer ?
#
loop_
_entity_poly.entity_id
_entity_poly.type
_entity_poly.pdbx_seq_one_letter_code
_entity_poly.pdbx_strand_id
1 'polypeptide(L)'
;MHAPKNSAAGELFIVDNSDAEWKGLRYLHDWTEIASAFDIASGFFEIGALLALDPGWQKLDKIRILLGDEMTARTRQALLEGLRERTKAILDSSIENEKEANDFLAGVPAIVAGIRSGKIECKIYAKKKFHAKAYITHPKVAVIGSVALVGSSNFTVPGLTQNVELNIQVKAPGDVTQLQGWFERHWDEAEDITEDIIRVLERQIAAYSPFQVYAKALQELFKSRELPPEAWEKTHSVMYPLLDQYQKEAYESLLKISHQHRGAFLCDGVGLGKTFVGLLLIERLIMRERKRVALFVPKSGRVAVWERNLKKYLPHLLGDFSNLVLFNHTDLMRSGADMPYRLQRIKELADVIVIDEAHHFRNRGLANAGDEIRSRYWMLYDLAQTKAVFFLTATPVNNNLTNFQHLIELFSGVDKPAAFASTLGIHALPAYFKKLEKQLLEIVTGRQLGELFDQNQVEAEQVLFEDKLFRELVVQRSRAYVRASQEQNGGPSVTFPEKEPPKVVEYSVKKAYGHLLGKIEKAFAKEIPLFALALYYPLAYWKGDPTTLEQWDVNRQKQLVRLIRILFLKRFESSIVAFESSCHTLLLKLLAFLRTNIDRQNPVEVKRLEKWEAQNDELLAHVRSRRGELQEEDTAEESELGDEFLDLFDRLPREDYKIDEIFNETYSDLETIVDFLEEIQRLSPEDDDKLKQLTKLLQKDTVLKKHKVIIFSEFMSTARYLKKQLLAAKIDGVEEIDSDSKRDRADVIQEFAPYYNDSSSAKLAEEGRKEIRVLISTDVLSEGLNLQDATRLINYDLHWNPVRLMQRIGRVDRRMSPAVEKALVADHPDQAALRGKVVYWNFLPPGELERLLRLYERVAYKTLRISKVFGIEGKKLLTENDDFDALRDFVHSYEGVATPLEKLHLEYQELLKQNPALEAFLDTVPLRLYSGKQHPKPGTRAVFFCYRLPAEDKTAPAETAWQGEAGRTGWYLFLLEGGELIEEAPRIAEVIRSLADTPRVTAIEKPTLREIRLKIEKHIKNTYLKQVQAPVGVKPTLKCWLELN
;
A
#
# COMPACT_ATOMS: atom_id res chain seq x y z
N MET A 1 -45.97 2.05 53.82
CA MET A 1 -46.32 0.75 54.45
C MET A 1 -47.81 0.54 54.33
N HIS A 2 -48.24 -0.23 53.32
CA HIS A 2 -49.52 -0.93 53.37
C HIS A 2 -49.19 -2.40 53.62
N ALA A 3 -49.54 -2.91 54.80
CA ALA A 3 -49.59 -4.34 55.02
C ALA A 3 -50.72 -4.90 54.13
N PRO A 4 -50.47 -5.94 53.31
CA PRO A 4 -51.57 -6.60 52.62
C PRO A 4 -52.47 -7.26 53.67
N LYS A 5 -53.77 -7.02 53.52
CA LYS A 5 -54.84 -7.66 54.30
C LYS A 5 -54.69 -9.18 54.22
N ASN A 6 -54.91 -9.83 55.37
CA ASN A 6 -55.09 -11.28 55.53
C ASN A 6 -55.67 -11.95 54.27
N SER A 7 -54.80 -12.60 53.49
CA SER A 7 -55.22 -13.70 52.61
C SER A 7 -54.88 -15.02 53.30
N ALA A 8 -55.72 -16.02 53.04
CA ALA A 8 -55.70 -17.30 53.71
C ALA A 8 -54.32 -17.98 53.61
N ALA A 9 -53.97 -18.77 54.64
CA ALA A 9 -52.84 -19.68 54.56
C ALA A 9 -52.98 -20.57 53.31
N GLY A 10 -52.14 -20.32 52.30
CA GLY A 10 -52.10 -21.10 51.06
C GLY A 10 -52.07 -20.33 49.74
N GLU A 11 -52.12 -18.99 49.70
CA GLU A 11 -51.96 -18.28 48.43
C GLU A 11 -50.50 -18.30 47.93
N LEU A 12 -50.31 -18.87 46.74
CA LEU A 12 -49.04 -18.93 46.02
C LEU A 12 -48.62 -17.51 45.59
N PHE A 13 -47.53 -16.98 46.16
CA PHE A 13 -47.00 -15.68 45.75
C PHE A 13 -45.96 -15.89 44.63
N ILE A 14 -46.33 -15.46 43.44
CA ILE A 14 -45.52 -15.55 42.22
C ILE A 14 -44.82 -14.21 41.98
N VAL A 15 -43.52 -14.25 41.71
CA VAL A 15 -42.74 -13.12 41.21
C VAL A 15 -42.43 -13.43 39.74
N ASP A 16 -43.11 -12.71 38.86
CA ASP A 16 -42.97 -12.79 37.42
C ASP A 16 -42.41 -11.47 36.88
N ASN A 17 -41.25 -11.54 36.25
CA ASN A 17 -40.58 -10.37 35.70
C ASN A 17 -41.33 -9.70 34.52
N SER A 18 -42.33 -10.38 33.94
CA SER A 18 -43.25 -9.81 32.95
C SER A 18 -44.31 -8.90 33.56
N ASP A 19 -44.51 -8.96 34.89
CA ASP A 19 -45.40 -8.07 35.63
C ASP A 19 -44.78 -6.67 35.79
N ALA A 20 -45.62 -5.63 35.75
CA ALA A 20 -45.22 -4.25 35.99
C ALA A 20 -44.92 -3.99 37.48
N GLU A 21 -45.56 -4.73 38.40
CA GLU A 21 -45.44 -4.47 39.84
C GLU A 21 -44.37 -5.30 40.55
N TRP A 22 -44.26 -6.62 40.27
CA TRP A 22 -43.45 -7.56 41.05
C TRP A 22 -42.34 -8.23 40.24
N LYS A 23 -41.28 -7.47 39.99
CA LYS A 23 -40.02 -7.99 39.41
C LYS A 23 -39.09 -8.57 40.47
N GLY A 24 -38.28 -9.55 40.10
CA GLY A 24 -37.27 -10.17 40.97
C GLY A 24 -36.33 -9.15 41.64
N LEU A 25 -35.92 -8.11 40.90
CA LEU A 25 -35.10 -7.03 41.47
C LEU A 25 -35.81 -6.24 42.56
N ARG A 26 -37.08 -5.86 42.33
CA ARG A 26 -37.87 -5.10 43.31
C ARG A 26 -38.10 -5.91 44.58
N TYR A 27 -38.40 -7.21 44.42
CA TYR A 27 -38.49 -8.13 45.53
C TYR A 27 -37.21 -8.12 46.36
N LEU A 28 -36.05 -8.37 45.75
CA LEU A 28 -34.77 -8.41 46.46
C LEU A 28 -34.45 -7.05 47.11
N HIS A 29 -34.72 -5.94 46.42
CA HIS A 29 -34.54 -4.60 46.96
C HIS A 29 -35.35 -4.38 48.24
N ASP A 30 -36.65 -4.69 48.24
CA ASP A 30 -37.49 -4.57 49.44
C ASP A 30 -36.98 -5.43 50.60
N TRP A 31 -36.44 -6.62 50.28
CA TRP A 31 -35.82 -7.50 51.27
C TRP A 31 -34.51 -6.95 51.84
N THR A 32 -33.76 -6.10 51.12
CA THR A 32 -32.52 -5.51 51.66
C THR A 32 -32.76 -4.58 52.86
N GLU A 33 -33.97 -4.02 53.00
CA GLU A 33 -34.32 -3.19 54.16
C GLU A 33 -34.53 -4.02 55.44
N ILE A 34 -35.11 -5.21 55.27
CA ILE A 34 -35.61 -6.06 56.37
C ILE A 34 -34.71 -7.26 56.68
N ALA A 35 -33.85 -7.69 55.76
CA ALA A 35 -32.94 -8.82 55.92
C ALA A 35 -31.58 -8.41 56.52
N SER A 36 -30.97 -9.30 57.29
CA SER A 36 -29.57 -9.25 57.73
C SER A 36 -28.66 -9.96 56.75
N ALA A 37 -29.09 -11.04 56.08
CA ALA A 37 -28.22 -11.77 55.16
C ALA A 37 -28.97 -12.40 53.99
N PHE A 38 -28.27 -12.54 52.86
CA PHE A 38 -28.75 -13.22 51.65
C PHE A 38 -27.85 -14.40 51.28
N ASP A 39 -28.48 -15.54 50.99
CA ASP A 39 -27.84 -16.68 50.34
C ASP A 39 -28.41 -16.87 48.95
N ILE A 40 -27.56 -16.74 47.93
CA ILE A 40 -27.94 -16.70 46.52
C ILE A 40 -27.29 -17.88 45.83
N ALA A 41 -28.08 -18.85 45.37
CA ALA A 41 -27.63 -19.86 44.42
C ALA A 41 -28.04 -19.41 43.02
N SER A 42 -27.09 -19.35 42.08
CA SER A 42 -27.37 -18.95 40.70
C SER A 42 -26.47 -19.66 39.69
N GLY A 43 -26.97 -19.84 38.47
CA GLY A 43 -26.14 -20.33 37.36
C GLY A 43 -25.20 -19.25 36.80
N PHE A 44 -25.63 -17.99 36.87
CA PHE A 44 -24.86 -16.84 36.37
C PHE A 44 -24.92 -15.67 37.34
N PHE A 45 -23.80 -14.96 37.46
CA PHE A 45 -23.67 -13.78 38.30
C PHE A 45 -23.07 -12.62 37.50
N GLU A 46 -23.74 -11.47 37.57
CA GLU A 46 -23.32 -10.21 36.98
C GLU A 46 -23.27 -9.12 38.06
N ILE A 47 -22.24 -8.29 38.02
CA ILE A 47 -22.06 -7.19 38.99
C ILE A 47 -23.19 -6.15 38.90
N GLY A 48 -23.78 -5.99 37.71
CA GLY A 48 -24.94 -5.13 37.51
C GLY A 48 -26.11 -5.46 38.46
N ALA A 49 -26.27 -6.73 38.88
CA ALA A 49 -27.31 -7.11 39.83
C ALA A 49 -27.07 -6.53 41.24
N LEU A 50 -25.80 -6.49 41.69
CA LEU A 50 -25.44 -5.85 42.95
C LEU A 50 -25.54 -4.32 42.86
N LEU A 51 -25.11 -3.74 41.74
CA LEU A 51 -25.26 -2.29 41.49
C LEU A 51 -26.73 -1.87 41.48
N ALA A 52 -27.61 -2.67 40.90
CA ALA A 52 -29.05 -2.43 40.88
C ALA A 52 -29.70 -2.55 42.28
N LEU A 53 -29.05 -3.24 43.21
CA LEU A 53 -29.46 -3.33 44.62
C LEU A 53 -28.77 -2.27 45.50
N ASP A 54 -27.95 -1.39 44.95
CA ASP A 54 -27.26 -0.32 45.69
C ASP A 54 -28.22 0.83 46.04
N PRO A 55 -28.14 1.43 47.24
CA PRO A 55 -27.27 1.12 48.37
C PRO A 55 -27.83 0.02 49.30
N GLY A 56 -28.97 -0.59 48.98
CA GLY A 56 -29.69 -1.56 49.81
C GLY A 56 -28.85 -2.76 50.24
N TRP A 57 -28.13 -3.40 49.31
CA TRP A 57 -27.27 -4.56 49.64
C TRP A 57 -26.20 -4.22 50.69
N GLN A 58 -25.75 -2.96 50.76
CA GLN A 58 -24.77 -2.51 51.74
C GLN A 58 -25.31 -2.52 53.18
N LYS A 59 -26.63 -2.63 53.37
CA LYS A 59 -27.28 -2.75 54.68
C LYS A 59 -27.31 -4.19 55.22
N LEU A 60 -27.00 -5.18 54.38
CA LEU A 60 -26.91 -6.59 54.78
C LEU A 60 -25.60 -6.82 55.54
N ASP A 61 -25.57 -7.72 56.50
CA ASP A 61 -24.36 -8.15 57.20
C ASP A 61 -23.55 -9.15 56.37
N LYS A 62 -24.24 -10.00 55.57
CA LYS A 62 -23.61 -11.06 54.77
C LYS A 62 -24.37 -11.36 53.47
N ILE A 63 -23.63 -11.61 52.40
CA ILE A 63 -24.15 -12.12 51.12
C ILE A 63 -23.27 -13.30 50.70
N ARG A 64 -23.86 -14.47 50.49
CA ARG A 64 -23.15 -15.65 49.96
C ARG A 64 -23.69 -15.98 48.58
N ILE A 65 -22.81 -16.02 47.58
CA ILE A 65 -23.16 -16.29 46.18
C ILE A 65 -22.54 -17.63 45.77
N LEU A 66 -23.40 -18.61 45.55
CA LEU A 66 -23.05 -19.94 45.08
C LEU A 66 -23.33 -20.06 43.58
N LEU A 67 -22.28 -20.24 42.79
CA LEU A 67 -22.30 -20.31 41.34
C LEU A 67 -22.19 -21.76 40.84
N GLY A 68 -22.72 -22.05 39.64
CA GLY A 68 -22.60 -23.36 39.00
C GLY A 68 -22.62 -23.33 37.47
N ASP A 69 -22.54 -24.52 36.86
CA ASP A 69 -22.42 -24.68 35.39
C ASP A 69 -23.53 -25.51 34.74
N GLU A 70 -23.61 -25.40 33.42
CA GLU A 70 -24.46 -26.18 32.51
C GLU A 70 -23.74 -27.27 31.69
N MET A 71 -22.39 -27.30 31.65
CA MET A 71 -21.62 -28.19 30.77
C MET A 71 -21.16 -29.50 31.43
N THR A 72 -20.69 -30.43 30.60
CA THR A 72 -20.06 -31.70 30.99
C THR A 72 -18.64 -31.76 30.43
N ALA A 73 -17.62 -31.63 31.29
CA ALA A 73 -16.21 -31.84 30.94
C ALA A 73 -15.70 -33.20 31.47
N ARG A 74 -14.62 -33.74 30.88
CA ARG A 74 -14.13 -35.10 31.15
C ARG A 74 -13.35 -35.26 32.48
N THR A 75 -12.82 -34.18 33.06
CA THR A 75 -12.07 -34.20 34.33
C THR A 75 -12.40 -32.99 35.22
N ARG A 76 -12.36 -33.18 36.55
CA ARG A 76 -12.72 -32.14 37.55
C ARG A 76 -11.88 -30.86 37.45
N GLN A 77 -10.57 -30.98 37.25
CA GLN A 77 -9.68 -29.83 37.18
C GLN A 77 -9.90 -28.97 35.93
N ALA A 78 -10.08 -29.61 34.77
CA ALA A 78 -10.41 -28.92 33.53
C ALA A 78 -11.79 -28.23 33.61
N LEU A 79 -12.75 -28.84 34.31
CA LEU A 79 -14.06 -28.23 34.57
C LEU A 79 -13.92 -26.98 35.45
N LEU A 80 -13.11 -27.03 36.50
CA LEU A 80 -12.89 -25.89 37.40
C LEU A 80 -12.18 -24.72 36.71
N GLU A 81 -11.10 -25.00 35.98
CA GLU A 81 -10.36 -23.98 35.23
C GLU A 81 -11.25 -23.37 34.13
N GLY A 82 -11.98 -24.20 33.39
CA GLY A 82 -12.96 -23.72 32.40
C GLY A 82 -14.07 -22.87 33.02
N LEU A 83 -14.54 -23.24 34.22
CA LEU A 83 -15.53 -22.47 34.98
C LEU A 83 -14.99 -21.11 35.41
N ARG A 84 -13.78 -21.07 35.98
CA ARG A 84 -13.14 -19.82 36.39
C ARG A 84 -12.98 -18.87 35.21
N GLU A 85 -12.45 -19.34 34.08
CA GLU A 85 -12.28 -18.50 32.89
C GLU A 85 -13.62 -18.01 32.32
N ARG A 86 -14.65 -18.86 32.31
CA ARG A 86 -16.00 -18.45 31.90
C ARG A 86 -16.59 -17.39 32.83
N THR A 87 -16.49 -17.57 34.15
CA THR A 87 -16.95 -16.60 35.13
C THR A 87 -16.23 -15.26 34.96
N LYS A 88 -14.90 -15.27 34.76
CA LYS A 88 -14.13 -14.05 34.46
C LYS A 88 -14.63 -13.36 33.19
N ALA A 89 -14.84 -14.11 32.10
CA ALA A 89 -15.31 -13.56 30.82
C ALA A 89 -16.73 -12.96 30.91
N ILE A 90 -17.64 -13.61 31.65
CA ILE A 90 -19.00 -13.09 31.88
C ILE A 90 -18.94 -11.80 32.71
N LEU A 91 -18.13 -11.79 33.78
CA LEU A 91 -17.94 -10.61 34.61
C LEU A 91 -17.33 -9.46 33.81
N ASP A 92 -16.28 -9.69 33.01
CA ASP A 92 -15.72 -8.67 32.13
C ASP A 92 -16.77 -8.10 31.18
N SER A 93 -17.48 -8.97 30.46
CA SER A 93 -18.52 -8.53 29.52
C SER A 93 -19.62 -7.72 30.20
N SER A 94 -20.06 -8.17 31.39
CA SER A 94 -21.05 -7.46 32.20
C SER A 94 -20.56 -6.08 32.63
N ILE A 95 -19.32 -5.97 33.09
CA ILE A 95 -18.71 -4.69 33.51
C ILE A 95 -18.55 -3.76 32.31
N GLU A 96 -18.08 -4.26 31.16
CA GLU A 96 -17.94 -3.44 29.95
C GLU A 96 -19.29 -2.92 29.45
N ASN A 97 -20.36 -3.72 29.57
CA ASN A 97 -21.73 -3.28 29.29
C ASN A 97 -22.19 -2.21 30.29
N GLU A 98 -21.91 -2.39 31.59
CA GLU A 98 -22.25 -1.41 32.63
C GLU A 98 -21.57 -0.06 32.39
N LYS A 99 -20.31 -0.05 31.92
CA LYS A 99 -19.60 1.20 31.58
C LYS A 99 -20.31 2.05 30.53
N GLU A 100 -21.23 1.51 29.73
CA GLU A 100 -22.04 2.30 28.79
C GLU A 100 -22.91 3.33 29.52
N ALA A 101 -23.50 2.92 30.64
CA ALA A 101 -24.37 3.74 31.48
C ALA A 101 -23.62 4.35 32.68
N ASN A 102 -22.51 3.76 33.09
CA ASN A 102 -21.74 4.11 34.29
C ASN A 102 -20.23 4.11 33.98
N ASP A 103 -19.77 5.09 33.20
CA ASP A 103 -18.40 5.17 32.66
C ASP A 103 -17.28 5.00 33.71
N PHE A 104 -17.54 5.40 34.95
CA PHE A 104 -16.57 5.34 36.07
C PHE A 104 -16.89 4.26 37.10
N LEU A 105 -17.81 3.35 36.79
CA LEU A 105 -18.21 2.22 37.64
C LEU A 105 -18.52 2.66 39.09
N ALA A 106 -19.27 3.76 39.25
CA ALA A 106 -19.73 4.21 40.55
C ALA A 106 -20.49 3.07 41.25
N GLY A 107 -20.18 2.81 42.53
CA GLY A 107 -20.71 1.68 43.30
C GLY A 107 -19.82 0.42 43.30
N VAL A 108 -19.04 0.17 42.24
CA VAL A 108 -18.16 -1.02 42.17
C VAL A 108 -17.05 -1.01 43.24
N PRO A 109 -16.40 0.11 43.59
CA PRO A 109 -15.44 0.13 44.70
C PRO A 109 -16.06 -0.33 46.04
N ALA A 110 -17.34 -0.03 46.28
CA ALA A 110 -18.05 -0.49 47.49
C ALA A 110 -18.27 -2.01 47.44
N ILE A 111 -18.59 -2.56 46.27
CA ILE A 111 -18.70 -4.02 46.07
C ILE A 111 -17.34 -4.70 46.34
N VAL A 112 -16.24 -4.18 45.79
CA VAL A 112 -14.89 -4.71 46.06
C VAL A 112 -14.55 -4.66 47.55
N ALA A 113 -14.86 -3.56 48.24
CA ALA A 113 -14.68 -3.46 49.68
C ALA A 113 -15.56 -4.46 50.46
N GLY A 114 -16.81 -4.68 50.00
CA GLY A 114 -17.71 -5.69 50.53
C GLY A 114 -17.15 -7.11 50.38
N ILE A 115 -16.58 -7.43 49.22
CA ILE A 115 -15.95 -8.74 48.99
C ILE A 115 -14.69 -8.90 49.85
N ARG A 116 -13.79 -7.90 49.88
CA ARG A 116 -12.54 -7.93 50.69
C ARG A 116 -12.78 -8.03 52.20
N SER A 117 -13.85 -7.41 52.70
CA SER A 117 -14.24 -7.50 54.11
C SER A 117 -14.93 -8.81 54.48
N GLY A 118 -15.15 -9.70 53.50
CA GLY A 118 -15.89 -10.95 53.69
C GLY A 118 -17.41 -10.75 53.81
N LYS A 119 -17.92 -9.53 53.59
CA LYS A 119 -19.37 -9.26 53.55
C LYS A 119 -20.03 -9.93 52.36
N ILE A 120 -19.33 -10.03 51.23
CA ILE A 120 -19.75 -10.82 50.06
C ILE A 120 -18.76 -11.97 49.87
N GLU A 121 -19.25 -13.20 49.80
CA GLU A 121 -18.44 -14.39 49.51
C GLU A 121 -18.96 -15.09 48.26
N CYS A 122 -18.04 -15.57 47.42
CA CYS A 122 -18.39 -16.24 46.17
C CYS A 122 -17.71 -17.60 46.06
N LYS A 123 -18.50 -18.65 45.84
CA LYS A 123 -18.00 -20.01 45.61
C LYS A 123 -18.58 -20.61 44.32
N ILE A 124 -17.80 -21.47 43.65
CA ILE A 124 -18.24 -22.27 42.50
C ILE A 124 -18.43 -23.73 42.91
N TYR A 125 -19.60 -24.29 42.61
CA TYR A 125 -19.85 -25.72 42.71
C TYR A 125 -19.53 -26.43 41.39
N ALA A 126 -18.43 -27.19 41.35
CA ALA A 126 -17.94 -27.88 40.15
C ALA A 126 -18.08 -29.41 40.18
N LYS A 127 -18.71 -30.01 41.20
CA LYS A 127 -18.80 -31.48 41.32
C LYS A 127 -19.83 -32.10 40.35
N LYS A 128 -20.91 -31.38 40.06
CA LYS A 128 -21.99 -31.78 39.13
C LYS A 128 -22.59 -30.53 38.49
N LYS A 129 -23.34 -30.72 37.40
CA LYS A 129 -24.16 -29.67 36.78
C LYS A 129 -25.03 -29.00 37.84
N PHE A 130 -24.94 -27.69 37.96
CA PHE A 130 -25.60 -26.91 39.00
C PHE A 130 -26.30 -25.72 38.36
N HIS A 131 -27.62 -25.88 38.18
CA HIS A 131 -28.50 -24.91 37.51
C HIS A 131 -29.57 -24.38 38.48
N ALA A 132 -29.25 -24.33 39.78
CA ALA A 132 -30.17 -23.86 40.80
C ALA A 132 -30.26 -22.34 40.82
N LYS A 133 -31.45 -21.83 41.14
CA LYS A 133 -31.75 -20.41 41.26
C LYS A 133 -32.64 -20.21 42.47
N ALA A 134 -32.00 -19.81 43.56
CA ALA A 134 -32.64 -19.65 44.85
C ALA A 134 -32.05 -18.43 45.55
N TYR A 135 -32.91 -17.60 46.13
CA TYR A 135 -32.56 -16.43 46.92
C TYR A 135 -33.18 -16.61 48.30
N ILE A 136 -32.36 -16.99 49.29
CA ILE A 136 -32.81 -17.19 50.67
C ILE A 136 -32.44 -15.92 51.45
N THR A 137 -33.44 -15.31 52.08
CA THR A 137 -33.30 -14.07 52.84
C THR A 137 -33.52 -14.33 54.32
N HIS A 138 -32.62 -13.79 55.16
CA HIS A 138 -32.66 -13.94 56.60
C HIS A 138 -33.05 -12.61 57.25
N PRO A 139 -34.18 -12.49 57.98
CA PRO A 139 -34.65 -11.23 58.54
C PRO A 139 -33.78 -10.73 59.70
N LYS A 140 -33.71 -9.40 59.88
CA LYS A 140 -33.09 -8.77 61.06
C LYS A 140 -33.84 -9.07 62.37
N VAL A 141 -35.16 -9.29 62.28
CA VAL A 141 -36.04 -9.54 63.43
C VAL A 141 -36.53 -10.99 63.39
N ALA A 142 -36.23 -11.77 64.42
CA ALA A 142 -36.51 -13.21 64.48
C ALA A 142 -37.99 -13.59 64.26
N VAL A 143 -38.93 -12.67 64.52
CA VAL A 143 -40.38 -12.89 64.36
C VAL A 143 -40.81 -12.96 62.87
N ILE A 144 -40.03 -12.41 61.94
CA ILE A 144 -40.41 -12.30 60.51
C ILE A 144 -40.18 -13.61 59.73
N GLY A 145 -39.37 -14.55 60.25
CA GLY A 145 -39.03 -15.83 59.60
C GLY A 145 -38.18 -15.66 58.33
N SER A 146 -37.29 -16.62 58.04
CA SER A 146 -36.55 -16.62 56.77
C SER A 146 -37.50 -16.92 55.62
N VAL A 147 -37.24 -16.33 54.45
CA VAL A 147 -38.07 -16.52 53.25
C VAL A 147 -37.15 -16.85 52.09
N ALA A 148 -37.61 -17.69 51.17
CA ALA A 148 -36.88 -18.01 49.96
C ALA A 148 -37.67 -17.62 48.70
N LEU A 149 -36.97 -17.20 47.66
CA LEU A 149 -37.48 -17.06 46.31
C LEU A 149 -36.79 -18.11 45.44
N VAL A 150 -37.55 -19.04 44.87
CA VAL A 150 -37.02 -20.14 44.06
C VAL A 150 -37.69 -20.13 42.70
N GLY A 151 -36.93 -20.27 41.61
CA GLY A 151 -37.50 -20.17 40.27
C GLY A 151 -36.48 -20.27 39.14
N SER A 152 -36.69 -19.47 38.10
CA SER A 152 -35.88 -19.45 36.88
C SER A 152 -35.00 -18.20 36.70
N SER A 153 -35.07 -17.23 37.61
CA SER A 153 -34.24 -16.00 37.56
C SER A 153 -32.78 -16.21 37.97
N ASN A 154 -31.83 -15.96 37.06
CA ASN A 154 -30.41 -15.82 37.41
C ASN A 154 -30.12 -14.48 38.12
N PHE A 155 -29.01 -14.41 38.86
CA PHE A 155 -28.59 -13.20 39.58
C PHE A 155 -27.84 -12.25 38.64
N THR A 156 -28.58 -11.80 37.63
CA THR A 156 -28.15 -10.91 36.57
C THR A 156 -29.21 -9.82 36.36
N VAL A 157 -28.84 -8.68 35.77
CA VAL A 157 -29.83 -7.61 35.53
C VAL A 157 -30.97 -8.11 34.63
N PRO A 158 -30.72 -8.80 33.50
CA PRO A 158 -31.80 -9.35 32.68
C PRO A 158 -32.63 -10.40 33.43
N GLY A 159 -32.00 -11.29 34.20
CA GLY A 159 -32.67 -12.34 34.96
C GLY A 159 -33.56 -11.84 36.10
N LEU A 160 -33.29 -10.64 36.63
CA LEU A 160 -34.08 -10.02 37.70
C LEU A 160 -35.11 -8.99 37.19
N THR A 161 -35.07 -8.58 35.92
CA THR A 161 -35.88 -7.46 35.43
C THR A 161 -36.48 -7.59 34.03
N GLN A 162 -35.80 -8.24 33.08
CA GLN A 162 -36.15 -8.21 31.65
C GLN A 162 -36.66 -9.56 31.13
N ASN A 163 -36.00 -10.66 31.50
CA ASN A 163 -36.38 -12.00 31.08
C ASN A 163 -37.74 -12.36 31.68
N VAL A 164 -38.59 -13.06 30.93
CA VAL A 164 -39.79 -13.69 31.48
C VAL A 164 -39.32 -14.87 32.34
N GLU A 165 -39.40 -14.70 33.66
CA GLU A 165 -38.90 -15.66 34.64
C GLU A 165 -40.00 -15.92 35.67
N LEU A 166 -40.22 -17.19 35.99
CA LEU A 166 -41.19 -17.59 36.99
C LEU A 166 -40.48 -17.91 38.30
N ASN A 167 -40.83 -17.19 39.36
CA ASN A 167 -40.32 -17.47 40.70
C ASN A 167 -41.46 -17.58 41.70
N ILE A 168 -41.30 -18.45 42.69
CA ILE A 168 -42.27 -18.68 43.75
C ILE A 168 -41.62 -18.33 45.07
N GLN A 169 -42.36 -17.58 45.90
CA GLN A 169 -41.93 -17.28 47.25
C GLN A 169 -42.35 -18.42 48.20
N VAL A 170 -41.38 -18.89 48.99
CA VAL A 170 -41.53 -19.93 50.00
C VAL A 170 -41.37 -19.29 51.38
N LYS A 171 -42.42 -19.34 52.22
CA LYS A 171 -42.44 -18.76 53.58
C LYS A 171 -42.55 -19.80 54.70
N ALA A 172 -42.94 -21.04 54.39
CA ALA A 172 -43.14 -22.06 55.40
C ALA A 172 -41.80 -22.39 56.07
N PRO A 173 -41.67 -22.26 57.41
CA PRO A 173 -40.38 -22.41 58.09
C PRO A 173 -39.68 -23.76 57.82
N GLY A 174 -40.44 -24.85 57.70
CA GLY A 174 -39.91 -26.18 57.37
C GLY A 174 -39.29 -26.24 55.96
N ASP A 175 -39.99 -25.67 54.97
CA ASP A 175 -39.55 -25.67 53.57
C ASP A 175 -38.32 -24.77 53.37
N VAL A 176 -38.30 -23.60 54.02
CA VAL A 176 -37.13 -22.70 53.99
C VAL A 176 -35.93 -23.33 54.69
N THR A 177 -36.14 -24.05 55.79
CA THR A 177 -35.06 -24.80 56.46
C THR A 177 -34.50 -25.91 55.56
N GLN A 178 -35.36 -26.60 54.79
CA GLN A 178 -34.91 -27.60 53.82
C GLN A 178 -34.10 -26.97 52.69
N LEU A 179 -34.52 -25.81 52.18
CA LEU A 179 -33.78 -25.04 51.17
C LEU A 179 -32.43 -24.55 51.71
N GLN A 180 -32.39 -24.08 52.95
CA GLN A 180 -31.14 -23.69 53.61
C GLN A 180 -30.20 -24.88 53.74
N GLY A 181 -30.69 -26.03 54.22
CA GLY A 181 -29.89 -27.26 54.32
C GLY A 181 -29.44 -27.80 52.94
N TRP A 182 -30.18 -27.48 51.87
CA TRP A 182 -29.71 -27.72 50.51
C TRP A 182 -28.57 -26.76 50.14
N PHE A 183 -28.69 -25.46 50.44
CA PHE A 183 -27.66 -24.46 50.16
C PHE A 183 -26.34 -24.78 50.88
N GLU A 184 -26.37 -25.02 52.19
CA GLU A 184 -25.16 -25.30 53.00
C GLU A 184 -24.39 -26.51 52.47
N ARG A 185 -25.09 -27.61 52.14
CA ARG A 185 -24.45 -28.82 51.60
C ARG A 185 -23.66 -28.53 50.33
N HIS A 186 -24.18 -27.68 49.44
CA HIS A 186 -23.47 -27.35 48.19
C HIS A 186 -22.41 -26.26 48.42
N TRP A 187 -22.64 -25.35 49.37
CA TRP A 187 -21.67 -24.33 49.78
C TRP A 187 -20.39 -24.93 50.39
N ASP A 188 -20.53 -25.96 51.21
CA ASP A 188 -19.41 -26.68 51.84
C ASP A 188 -18.62 -27.51 50.84
N GLU A 189 -19.29 -27.97 49.77
CA GLU A 189 -18.67 -28.73 48.69
C GLU A 189 -18.06 -27.87 47.57
N ALA A 190 -18.32 -26.56 47.58
CA ALA A 190 -17.90 -25.62 46.55
C ALA A 190 -16.50 -25.04 46.81
N GLU A 191 -15.84 -24.62 45.73
CA GLU A 191 -14.51 -24.04 45.76
C GLU A 191 -14.57 -22.51 45.78
N ASP A 192 -13.74 -21.88 46.60
CA ASP A 192 -13.67 -20.43 46.71
C ASP A 192 -13.08 -19.80 45.45
N ILE A 193 -13.74 -18.75 44.95
CA ILE A 193 -13.32 -17.95 43.78
C ILE A 193 -13.34 -16.45 44.07
N THR A 194 -13.47 -16.08 45.34
CA THR A 194 -13.60 -14.69 45.79
C THR A 194 -12.43 -13.84 45.28
N GLU A 195 -11.20 -14.37 45.39
CA GLU A 195 -9.99 -13.72 44.88
C GLU A 195 -9.95 -13.57 43.35
N ASP A 196 -10.48 -14.55 42.60
CA ASP A 196 -10.58 -14.44 41.14
C ASP A 196 -11.52 -13.29 40.73
N ILE A 197 -12.65 -13.12 41.43
CA ILE A 197 -13.59 -12.02 41.21
C ILE A 197 -12.96 -10.67 41.59
N ILE A 198 -12.28 -10.60 42.74
CA ILE A 198 -11.57 -9.38 43.17
C ILE A 198 -10.58 -8.94 42.09
N ARG A 199 -9.76 -9.86 41.56
CA ARG A 199 -8.78 -9.53 40.51
C ARG A 199 -9.42 -8.95 39.25
N VAL A 200 -10.56 -9.50 38.82
CA VAL A 200 -11.32 -8.98 37.67
C VAL A 200 -11.87 -7.59 37.97
N LEU A 201 -12.45 -7.38 39.14
CA LEU A 201 -13.02 -6.09 39.53
C LEU A 201 -11.98 -5.00 39.72
N GLU A 202 -10.84 -5.32 40.35
CA GLU A 202 -9.81 -4.35 40.69
C GLU A 202 -9.13 -3.78 39.46
N ARG A 203 -8.82 -4.60 38.45
CA ARG A 203 -8.29 -4.07 37.19
C ARG A 203 -9.29 -3.14 36.50
N GLN A 204 -10.60 -3.32 36.70
CA GLN A 204 -11.63 -2.51 36.07
C GLN A 204 -11.77 -1.11 36.71
N ILE A 205 -11.43 -0.99 38.01
CA ILE A 205 -11.48 0.28 38.77
C ILE A 205 -10.10 0.87 39.06
N ALA A 206 -9.02 0.25 38.57
CA ALA A 206 -7.65 0.68 38.84
C ALA A 206 -7.39 2.11 38.34
N ALA A 207 -6.59 2.87 39.11
CA ALA A 207 -6.16 4.21 38.72
C ALA A 207 -4.97 4.13 37.75
N TYR A 208 -5.27 4.04 36.45
CA TYR A 208 -4.26 4.01 35.40
C TYR A 208 -3.55 5.36 35.23
N SER A 209 -2.26 5.31 34.92
CA SER A 209 -1.43 6.47 34.63
C SER A 209 -1.68 7.03 33.22
N PRO A 210 -1.38 8.32 32.97
CA PRO A 210 -1.42 8.89 31.62
C PRO A 210 -0.54 8.14 30.62
N PHE A 211 0.62 7.64 31.08
CA PHE A 211 1.51 6.79 30.30
C PHE A 211 0.83 5.53 29.78
N GLN A 212 0.12 4.80 30.65
CA GLN A 212 -0.57 3.56 30.26
C GLN A 212 -1.68 3.82 29.25
N VAL A 213 -2.42 4.93 29.40
CA VAL A 213 -3.45 5.35 28.42
C VAL A 213 -2.81 5.73 27.08
N TYR A 214 -1.70 6.46 27.09
CA TYR A 214 -0.96 6.82 25.89
C TYR A 214 -0.38 5.60 25.16
N ALA A 215 0.28 4.70 25.89
CA ALA A 215 0.81 3.44 25.35
C ALA A 215 -0.31 2.56 24.77
N LYS A 216 -1.48 2.49 25.44
CA LYS A 216 -2.65 1.79 24.91
C LYS A 216 -3.17 2.43 23.62
N ALA A 217 -3.19 3.76 23.54
CA ALA A 217 -3.61 4.47 22.34
C ALA A 217 -2.67 4.18 21.15
N LEU A 218 -1.35 4.19 21.38
CA LEU A 218 -0.34 3.83 20.37
C LEU A 218 -0.48 2.36 19.93
N GLN A 219 -0.62 1.43 20.87
CA GLN A 219 -0.87 0.01 20.54
C GLN A 219 -2.11 -0.13 19.65
N GLU A 220 -3.23 0.51 19.99
CA GLU A 220 -4.46 0.43 19.19
C GLU A 220 -4.29 1.09 17.81
N LEU A 221 -3.51 2.18 17.71
CA LEU A 221 -3.22 2.85 16.45
C LEU A 221 -2.47 1.91 15.48
N PHE A 222 -1.42 1.22 15.95
CA PHE A 222 -0.58 0.36 15.08
C PHE A 222 -1.13 -1.06 14.93
N LYS A 223 -1.78 -1.63 15.95
CA LYS A 223 -2.55 -2.90 15.84
C LYS A 223 -3.70 -2.77 14.84
N SER A 224 -4.18 -1.56 14.54
CA SER A 224 -5.15 -1.34 13.47
C SER A 224 -4.56 -1.38 12.06
N ARG A 225 -3.23 -1.33 11.91
CA ARG A 225 -2.53 -1.30 10.61
C ARG A 225 -1.71 -2.55 10.34
N GLU A 226 -1.18 -3.18 11.38
CA GLU A 226 -0.35 -4.38 11.30
C GLU A 226 -1.09 -5.58 11.92
N LEU A 227 -0.81 -6.77 11.39
CA LEU A 227 -1.20 -8.03 12.02
C LEU A 227 -0.03 -8.51 12.88
N PRO A 228 -0.25 -8.89 14.14
CA PRO A 228 0.83 -9.47 14.92
C PRO A 228 1.33 -10.75 14.24
N PRO A 229 2.65 -11.00 14.22
CA PRO A 229 3.19 -12.21 13.64
C PRO A 229 2.70 -13.41 14.41
N GLU A 230 2.11 -14.37 13.70
CA GLU A 230 1.60 -15.57 14.32
C GLU A 230 2.72 -16.58 14.58
N ALA A 231 2.38 -17.66 15.29
CA ALA A 231 3.35 -18.69 15.64
C ALA A 231 4.08 -19.23 14.41
N TRP A 232 3.40 -19.35 13.27
CA TRP A 232 3.97 -19.89 12.03
C TRP A 232 5.10 -19.02 11.48
N GLU A 233 4.91 -17.70 11.40
CA GLU A 233 5.92 -16.75 10.93
C GLU A 233 7.22 -16.86 11.73
N LYS A 234 7.10 -17.01 13.05
CA LYS A 234 8.28 -17.09 13.95
C LYS A 234 8.96 -18.46 13.96
N THR A 235 8.24 -19.54 13.65
CA THR A 235 8.73 -20.92 13.88
C THR A 235 8.94 -21.73 12.61
N HIS A 236 8.23 -21.42 11.52
CA HIS A 236 8.21 -22.23 10.29
C HIS A 236 8.64 -21.46 9.04
N SER A 237 8.50 -20.14 9.00
CA SER A 237 8.92 -19.35 7.82
C SER A 237 10.44 -19.31 7.69
N VAL A 238 10.94 -19.59 6.50
CA VAL A 238 12.35 -19.44 6.12
C VAL A 238 12.66 -17.97 5.89
N MET A 239 11.73 -17.20 5.32
CA MET A 239 11.96 -15.80 4.98
C MET A 239 11.91 -14.88 6.20
N TYR A 240 10.95 -15.06 7.11
CA TYR A 240 10.70 -14.15 8.24
C TYR A 240 11.96 -13.81 9.07
N PRO A 241 12.84 -14.76 9.45
CA PRO A 241 14.07 -14.43 10.20
C PRO A 241 15.12 -13.66 9.38
N LEU A 242 15.05 -13.70 8.04
CA LEU A 242 15.99 -13.01 7.14
C LEU A 242 15.62 -11.54 6.91
N LEU A 243 14.37 -11.16 7.21
CA LEU A 243 13.85 -9.82 6.99
C LEU A 243 14.20 -8.88 8.15
N ASP A 244 14.50 -7.63 7.81
CA ASP A 244 14.59 -6.54 8.79
C ASP A 244 13.21 -6.20 9.37
N GLN A 245 13.18 -5.53 10.52
CA GLN A 245 11.94 -5.22 11.24
C GLN A 245 10.94 -4.45 10.37
N TYR A 246 11.39 -3.39 9.68
CA TYR A 246 10.53 -2.63 8.76
C TYR A 246 9.93 -3.48 7.62
N GLN A 247 10.61 -4.54 7.19
CA GLN A 247 10.12 -5.43 6.13
C GLN A 247 9.06 -6.41 6.66
N LYS A 248 9.20 -6.85 7.91
CA LYS A 248 8.18 -7.67 8.60
C LYS A 248 6.88 -6.89 8.74
N GLU A 249 6.97 -5.65 9.23
CA GLU A 249 5.83 -4.72 9.29
C GLU A 249 5.21 -4.48 7.91
N ALA A 250 6.03 -4.44 6.85
CA ALA A 250 5.56 -4.24 5.47
C ALA A 250 4.64 -5.38 5.07
N TYR A 251 5.12 -6.60 5.28
CA TYR A 251 4.40 -7.82 5.02
C TYR A 251 3.10 -7.91 5.86
N GLU A 252 3.16 -7.59 7.16
CA GLU A 252 2.01 -7.62 8.07
C GLU A 252 0.93 -6.62 7.64
N SER A 253 1.33 -5.41 7.26
CA SER A 253 0.43 -4.39 6.71
C SER A 253 -0.21 -4.83 5.40
N LEU A 254 0.57 -5.41 4.47
CA LEU A 254 0.04 -5.89 3.19
C LEU A 254 -1.04 -6.97 3.37
N LEU A 255 -0.81 -7.94 4.26
CA LEU A 255 -1.80 -8.99 4.54
C LEU A 255 -3.09 -8.39 5.10
N LYS A 256 -2.99 -7.49 6.07
CA LYS A 256 -4.15 -6.85 6.68
C LYS A 256 -4.99 -6.10 5.64
N ILE A 257 -4.33 -5.26 4.85
CA ILE A 257 -4.98 -4.47 3.80
C ILE A 257 -5.64 -5.40 2.77
N SER A 258 -4.95 -6.47 2.37
CA SER A 258 -5.50 -7.43 1.41
C SER A 258 -6.70 -8.19 1.96
N HIS A 259 -6.75 -8.52 3.24
CA HIS A 259 -7.94 -9.16 3.83
C HIS A 259 -9.15 -8.23 3.78
N GLN A 260 -8.95 -6.94 4.00
CA GLN A 260 -10.03 -5.94 3.99
C GLN A 260 -10.48 -5.54 2.57
N HIS A 261 -9.54 -5.39 1.65
CA HIS A 261 -9.78 -4.76 0.34
C HIS A 261 -9.57 -5.68 -0.86
N ARG A 262 -8.99 -6.87 -0.68
CA ARG A 262 -8.48 -7.77 -1.75
C ARG A 262 -7.38 -7.15 -2.61
N GLY A 263 -6.84 -5.99 -2.23
CA GLY A 263 -5.79 -5.32 -2.96
C GLY A 263 -4.90 -4.53 -2.02
N ALA A 264 -3.58 -4.67 -2.17
CA ALA A 264 -2.60 -3.97 -1.35
C ALA A 264 -1.38 -3.55 -2.18
N PHE A 265 -0.83 -2.36 -1.89
CA PHE A 265 0.30 -1.78 -2.61
C PHE A 265 1.52 -1.68 -1.72
N LEU A 266 2.63 -2.30 -2.11
CA LEU A 266 3.94 -2.08 -1.53
C LEU A 266 4.69 -1.02 -2.34
N CYS A 267 4.68 0.20 -1.82
CA CYS A 267 5.26 1.39 -2.43
C CYS A 267 6.51 1.92 -1.73
N ASP A 268 7.16 1.08 -0.93
CA ASP A 268 8.50 1.31 -0.42
C ASP A 268 9.46 1.72 -1.57
N GLY A 269 10.33 2.68 -1.29
CA GLY A 269 11.31 3.22 -2.24
C GLY A 269 12.19 2.17 -2.93
N VAL A 270 12.90 2.59 -3.98
CA VAL A 270 13.81 1.68 -4.71
C VAL A 270 14.91 1.19 -3.77
N GLY A 271 15.18 -0.12 -3.77
CA GLY A 271 16.23 -0.72 -2.93
C GLY A 271 15.81 -1.11 -1.51
N LEU A 272 14.57 -0.86 -1.06
CA LEU A 272 14.11 -1.23 0.30
C LEU A 272 13.73 -2.71 0.48
N GLY A 273 13.94 -3.56 -0.53
CA GLY A 273 13.76 -5.01 -0.42
C GLY A 273 12.34 -5.52 -0.66
N LYS A 274 11.57 -4.87 -1.54
CA LYS A 274 10.23 -5.32 -1.97
C LYS A 274 10.17 -6.79 -2.39
N THR A 275 11.21 -7.29 -3.05
CA THR A 275 11.33 -8.71 -3.42
C THR A 275 11.34 -9.62 -2.20
N PHE A 276 12.05 -9.27 -1.12
CA PHE A 276 12.10 -10.08 0.10
C PHE A 276 10.76 -10.09 0.83
N VAL A 277 10.09 -8.94 0.90
CA VAL A 277 8.70 -8.85 1.39
C VAL A 277 7.76 -9.72 0.55
N GLY A 278 7.91 -9.67 -0.78
CA GLY A 278 7.16 -10.50 -1.72
C GLY A 278 7.43 -12.00 -1.58
N LEU A 279 8.66 -12.42 -1.30
CA LEU A 279 9.00 -13.82 -1.04
C LEU A 279 8.35 -14.32 0.26
N LEU A 280 8.42 -13.55 1.35
CA LEU A 280 7.72 -13.89 2.59
C LEU A 280 6.20 -13.97 2.39
N LEU A 281 5.64 -13.02 1.65
CA LEU A 281 4.22 -13.01 1.30
C LEU A 281 3.83 -14.30 0.53
N ILE A 282 4.58 -14.66 -0.51
CA ILE A 282 4.33 -15.88 -1.30
C ILE A 282 4.47 -17.14 -0.43
N GLU A 283 5.53 -17.21 0.39
CA GLU A 283 5.76 -18.32 1.32
C GLU A 283 4.55 -18.49 2.26
N ARG A 284 4.11 -17.41 2.90
CA ARG A 284 2.95 -17.42 3.79
C ARG A 284 1.67 -17.88 3.10
N LEU A 285 1.37 -17.32 1.93
CA LEU A 285 0.14 -17.62 1.20
C LEU A 285 0.08 -19.09 0.79
N ILE A 286 1.20 -19.66 0.36
CA ILE A 286 1.26 -21.05 -0.10
C ILE A 286 1.37 -22.04 1.06
N MET A 287 2.30 -21.82 1.98
CA MET A 287 2.67 -22.82 2.99
C MET A 287 1.68 -22.88 4.14
N ARG A 288 1.09 -21.74 4.50
CA ARG A 288 0.15 -21.65 5.62
C ARG A 288 -1.29 -21.54 5.15
N GLU A 289 -1.57 -20.69 4.18
CA GLU A 289 -2.93 -20.49 3.66
C GLU A 289 -3.30 -21.46 2.53
N ARG A 290 -2.35 -22.26 2.03
CA ARG A 290 -2.58 -23.24 0.95
C ARG A 290 -3.15 -22.63 -0.33
N LYS A 291 -2.94 -21.33 -0.54
CA LYS A 291 -3.39 -20.60 -1.72
C LYS A 291 -2.51 -20.89 -2.93
N ARG A 292 -3.11 -20.79 -4.12
CA ARG A 292 -2.44 -20.82 -5.43
C ARG A 292 -2.11 -19.40 -5.86
N VAL A 293 -0.83 -19.14 -6.10
CA VAL A 293 -0.29 -17.80 -6.34
C VAL A 293 0.26 -17.70 -7.76
N ALA A 294 -0.21 -16.70 -8.50
CA ALA A 294 0.36 -16.30 -9.78
C ALA A 294 1.21 -15.05 -9.62
N LEU A 295 2.51 -15.16 -9.90
CA LEU A 295 3.47 -14.07 -9.84
C LEU A 295 3.75 -13.55 -11.26
N PHE A 296 3.42 -12.28 -11.51
CA PHE A 296 3.72 -11.56 -12.74
C PHE A 296 4.91 -10.62 -12.53
N VAL A 297 5.93 -10.76 -13.37
CA VAL A 297 7.19 -10.02 -13.26
C VAL A 297 7.67 -9.51 -14.63
N PRO A 298 8.49 -8.45 -14.69
CA PRO A 298 9.20 -8.10 -15.91
C PRO A 298 10.16 -9.22 -16.36
N LYS A 299 10.36 -9.37 -17.68
CA LYS A 299 11.31 -10.35 -18.25
C LYS A 299 12.73 -10.18 -17.67
N SER A 300 13.15 -8.95 -17.39
CA SER A 300 14.45 -8.64 -16.79
C SER A 300 14.57 -9.14 -15.34
N GLY A 301 13.51 -9.06 -14.54
CA GLY A 301 13.52 -9.45 -13.12
C GLY A 301 13.24 -10.94 -12.87
N ARG A 302 12.62 -11.65 -13.83
CA ARG A 302 12.19 -13.04 -13.65
C ARG A 302 13.32 -13.97 -13.23
N VAL A 303 14.34 -14.14 -14.06
CA VAL A 303 15.44 -15.08 -13.80
C VAL A 303 16.43 -14.48 -12.81
N ALA A 304 16.87 -13.24 -13.07
CA ALA A 304 17.95 -12.59 -12.33
C ALA A 304 17.59 -12.29 -10.86
N VAL A 305 16.31 -12.13 -10.54
CA VAL A 305 15.86 -11.79 -9.19
C VAL A 305 14.91 -12.84 -8.62
N TRP A 306 13.76 -13.09 -9.25
CA TRP A 306 12.73 -13.92 -8.63
C TRP A 306 13.09 -15.41 -8.59
N GLU A 307 13.37 -16.03 -9.73
CA GLU A 307 13.73 -17.45 -9.79
C GLU A 307 15.03 -17.73 -9.03
N ARG A 308 16.03 -16.83 -9.11
CA ARG A 308 17.27 -16.94 -8.32
C ARG A 308 16.98 -16.96 -6.81
N ASN A 309 16.22 -15.99 -6.29
CA ASN A 309 15.93 -15.94 -4.86
C ASN A 309 14.98 -17.07 -4.41
N LEU A 310 14.02 -17.48 -5.25
CA LEU A 310 13.19 -18.66 -4.99
C LEU A 310 14.03 -19.93 -4.90
N LYS A 311 14.97 -20.15 -5.83
CA LYS A 311 15.90 -21.31 -5.76
C LYS A 311 16.75 -21.29 -4.50
N LYS A 312 17.21 -20.09 -4.08
CA LYS A 312 18.09 -19.91 -2.92
C LYS A 312 17.36 -20.11 -1.59
N TYR A 313 16.21 -19.48 -1.41
CA TYR A 313 15.53 -19.43 -0.11
C TYR A 313 14.31 -20.35 -0.02
N LEU A 314 13.60 -20.57 -1.13
CA LEU A 314 12.34 -21.30 -1.17
C LEU A 314 12.30 -22.38 -2.28
N PRO A 315 13.30 -23.27 -2.39
CA PRO A 315 13.37 -24.24 -3.49
C PRO A 315 12.19 -25.21 -3.52
N HIS A 316 11.57 -25.46 -2.37
CA HIS A 316 10.37 -26.30 -2.24
C HIS A 316 9.12 -25.70 -2.88
N LEU A 317 9.13 -24.39 -3.21
CA LEU A 317 8.06 -23.73 -3.97
C LEU A 317 8.32 -23.77 -5.48
N LEU A 318 9.35 -24.47 -5.95
CA LEU A 318 9.63 -24.70 -7.36
C LEU A 318 9.36 -26.17 -7.72
N GLY A 319 8.74 -26.41 -8.88
CA GLY A 319 8.44 -27.74 -9.39
C GLY A 319 6.98 -27.93 -9.83
N ASP A 320 6.67 -29.11 -10.37
CA ASP A 320 5.38 -29.38 -11.05
C ASP A 320 4.16 -29.36 -10.12
N PHE A 321 4.36 -29.69 -8.85
CA PHE A 321 3.31 -29.71 -7.82
C PHE A 321 3.29 -28.43 -6.96
N SER A 322 4.00 -27.38 -7.38
CA SER A 322 3.99 -26.11 -6.65
C SER A 322 2.69 -25.35 -6.88
N ASN A 323 2.21 -24.71 -5.81
CA ASN A 323 1.12 -23.73 -5.87
C ASN A 323 1.59 -22.36 -6.39
N LEU A 324 2.85 -22.22 -6.82
CA LEU A 324 3.42 -21.00 -7.40
C LEU A 324 3.63 -21.14 -8.90
N VAL A 325 3.18 -20.15 -9.67
CA VAL A 325 3.44 -20.04 -11.10
C VAL A 325 3.97 -18.65 -11.46
N LEU A 326 4.96 -18.59 -12.35
CA LEU A 326 5.63 -17.35 -12.74
C LEU A 326 5.35 -17.02 -14.21
N PHE A 327 4.92 -15.78 -14.45
CA PHE A 327 4.65 -15.22 -15.77
C PHE A 327 5.44 -13.92 -15.99
N ASN A 328 5.87 -13.70 -17.22
CA ASN A 328 6.33 -12.39 -17.64
C ASN A 328 5.14 -11.47 -17.93
N HIS A 329 5.29 -10.16 -17.80
CA HIS A 329 4.24 -9.21 -18.21
C HIS A 329 3.86 -9.35 -19.70
N THR A 330 4.81 -9.74 -20.54
CA THR A 330 4.61 -9.95 -21.99
C THR A 330 3.82 -11.22 -22.30
N ASP A 331 3.77 -12.17 -21.37
CA ASP A 331 3.07 -13.44 -21.55
C ASP A 331 1.55 -13.25 -21.69
N LEU A 332 1.01 -12.14 -21.15
CA LEU A 332 -0.40 -11.75 -21.29
C LEU A 332 -0.83 -11.43 -22.73
N MET A 333 0.12 -11.15 -23.63
CA MET A 333 -0.17 -10.82 -25.04
C MET A 333 0.23 -11.93 -26.00
N ARG A 334 0.71 -13.07 -25.50
CA ARG A 334 1.31 -14.10 -26.33
C ARG A 334 0.23 -15.04 -26.89
N SER A 335 0.08 -15.05 -28.21
CA SER A 335 -0.96 -15.81 -28.93
C SER A 335 -0.60 -17.27 -29.26
N GLY A 336 0.49 -17.81 -28.69
CA GLY A 336 0.93 -19.19 -28.96
C GLY A 336 0.01 -20.25 -28.32
N ALA A 337 -0.10 -21.43 -28.91
CA ALA A 337 -1.12 -22.45 -28.62
C ALA A 337 -1.34 -22.81 -27.12
N ASP A 338 -0.32 -22.75 -26.27
CA ASP A 338 -0.42 -23.10 -24.84
C ASP A 338 -0.76 -21.91 -23.93
N MET A 339 -0.40 -20.67 -24.32
CA MET A 339 -0.49 -19.52 -23.41
C MET A 339 -1.93 -19.09 -23.07
N PRO A 340 -2.87 -18.98 -24.03
CA PRO A 340 -4.27 -18.71 -23.73
C PRO A 340 -4.87 -19.74 -22.77
N TYR A 341 -4.56 -21.03 -22.98
CA TYR A 341 -5.01 -22.12 -22.10
C TYR A 341 -4.45 -21.96 -20.67
N ARG A 342 -3.15 -21.68 -20.55
CA ARG A 342 -2.52 -21.42 -19.24
C ARG A 342 -3.15 -20.24 -18.51
N LEU A 343 -3.36 -19.11 -19.19
CA LEU A 343 -4.00 -17.94 -18.60
C LEU A 343 -5.44 -18.22 -18.17
N GLN A 344 -6.20 -18.99 -18.97
CA GLN A 344 -7.53 -19.45 -18.60
C GLN A 344 -7.50 -20.30 -17.32
N ARG A 345 -6.54 -21.23 -17.19
CA ARG A 345 -6.35 -21.99 -15.94
C ARG A 345 -6.01 -21.09 -14.75
N ILE A 346 -5.21 -20.04 -14.94
CA ILE A 346 -4.93 -19.06 -13.87
C ILE A 346 -6.21 -18.33 -13.45
N LYS A 347 -7.03 -17.93 -14.42
CA LYS A 347 -8.32 -17.29 -14.15
C LYS A 347 -9.21 -18.15 -13.24
N GLU A 348 -9.22 -19.45 -13.48
CA GLU A 348 -10.07 -20.43 -12.77
C GLU A 348 -9.49 -20.88 -11.44
N LEU A 349 -8.17 -21.07 -11.35
CA LEU A 349 -7.54 -21.79 -10.24
C LEU A 349 -6.75 -20.91 -9.28
N ALA A 350 -6.28 -19.72 -9.68
CA ALA A 350 -5.46 -18.89 -8.80
C ALA A 350 -6.32 -18.17 -7.76
N ASP A 351 -5.83 -18.12 -6.53
CA ASP A 351 -6.48 -17.38 -5.43
C ASP A 351 -5.91 -15.97 -5.30
N VAL A 352 -4.62 -15.82 -5.64
CA VAL A 352 -3.85 -14.58 -5.45
C VAL A 352 -3.00 -14.28 -6.69
N ILE A 353 -2.93 -12.99 -7.03
CA ILE A 353 -2.01 -12.45 -8.03
C ILE A 353 -1.01 -11.51 -7.33
N VAL A 354 0.28 -11.73 -7.54
CA VAL A 354 1.35 -10.81 -7.13
C VAL A 354 1.95 -10.21 -8.38
N ILE A 355 2.10 -8.89 -8.42
CA ILE A 355 2.58 -8.16 -9.60
C ILE A 355 3.77 -7.30 -9.19
N ASP A 356 4.95 -7.65 -9.67
CA ASP A 356 6.14 -6.81 -9.56
C ASP A 356 6.18 -5.76 -10.66
N GLU A 357 6.70 -4.57 -10.37
CA GLU A 357 6.66 -3.41 -11.27
C GLU A 357 5.25 -3.14 -11.85
N ALA A 358 4.25 -3.15 -10.96
CA ALA A 358 2.83 -2.97 -11.29
C ALA A 358 2.50 -1.71 -12.10
N HIS A 359 3.37 -0.70 -12.06
CA HIS A 359 3.23 0.52 -12.84
C HIS A 359 3.16 0.29 -14.37
N HIS A 360 3.54 -0.90 -14.85
CA HIS A 360 3.33 -1.33 -16.24
C HIS A 360 1.86 -1.53 -16.63
N PHE A 361 0.95 -1.65 -15.66
CA PHE A 361 -0.49 -1.86 -15.86
C PHE A 361 -1.33 -0.61 -15.54
N ARG A 362 -0.74 0.59 -15.58
CA ARG A 362 -1.46 1.84 -15.26
C ARG A 362 -2.35 2.38 -16.38
N ASN A 363 -2.22 1.87 -17.60
CA ASN A 363 -2.92 2.36 -18.77
C ASN A 363 -3.92 1.29 -19.23
N ARG A 364 -5.22 1.61 -19.21
CA ARG A 364 -6.25 0.66 -19.62
C ARG A 364 -6.10 0.23 -21.09
N GLY A 365 -5.73 1.13 -21.99
CA GLY A 365 -5.70 0.83 -23.42
C GLY A 365 -7.08 0.37 -23.94
N LEU A 366 -7.11 -0.33 -25.07
CA LEU A 366 -8.34 -0.80 -25.73
C LEU A 366 -9.04 -1.89 -24.91
N ALA A 367 -10.29 -1.62 -24.52
CA ALA A 367 -11.13 -2.49 -23.69
C ALA A 367 -11.81 -3.61 -24.47
N ASN A 368 -12.33 -3.27 -25.65
CA ASN A 368 -13.00 -4.15 -26.62
C ASN A 368 -13.03 -3.43 -27.97
N ALA A 369 -12.56 -4.05 -29.04
CA ALA A 369 -12.72 -3.51 -30.39
C ALA A 369 -12.79 -4.66 -31.42
N GLY A 370 -13.91 -5.40 -31.46
CA GLY A 370 -14.13 -6.43 -32.50
C GLY A 370 -12.99 -7.46 -32.61
N ASP A 371 -12.38 -7.56 -33.80
CA ASP A 371 -11.24 -8.44 -34.13
C ASP A 371 -9.87 -7.96 -33.58
N GLU A 372 -9.80 -6.84 -32.86
CA GLU A 372 -8.53 -6.30 -32.32
C GLU A 372 -8.12 -6.92 -30.96
N ILE A 373 -6.81 -7.01 -30.74
CA ILE A 373 -6.19 -7.59 -29.55
C ILE A 373 -6.40 -6.68 -28.32
N ARG A 374 -7.05 -7.21 -27.28
CA ARG A 374 -7.20 -6.54 -25.97
C ARG A 374 -5.85 -6.14 -25.38
N SER A 375 -5.83 -5.02 -24.65
CA SER A 375 -4.60 -4.56 -24.00
C SER A 375 -4.15 -5.49 -22.86
N ARG A 376 -2.86 -5.43 -22.50
CA ARG A 376 -2.30 -6.11 -21.31
C ARG A 376 -3.06 -5.83 -20.01
N TYR A 377 -3.56 -4.61 -19.85
CA TYR A 377 -4.34 -4.24 -18.68
C TYR A 377 -5.63 -5.04 -18.60
N TRP A 378 -6.37 -5.13 -19.70
CA TRP A 378 -7.65 -5.84 -19.71
C TRP A 378 -7.48 -7.35 -19.58
N MET A 379 -6.41 -7.91 -20.17
CA MET A 379 -6.03 -9.30 -19.93
C MET A 379 -5.80 -9.56 -18.44
N LEU A 380 -5.02 -8.69 -17.76
CA LEU A 380 -4.78 -8.82 -16.32
C LEU A 380 -6.04 -8.55 -15.50
N TYR A 381 -6.87 -7.58 -15.89
CA TYR A 381 -8.16 -7.27 -15.26
C TYR A 381 -9.05 -8.50 -15.22
N ASP A 382 -9.20 -9.21 -16.35
CA ASP A 382 -9.99 -10.44 -16.43
C ASP A 382 -9.46 -11.55 -15.54
N LEU A 383 -8.14 -11.64 -15.37
CA LEU A 383 -7.50 -12.61 -14.46
C LEU A 383 -7.71 -12.23 -13.01
N ALA A 384 -7.57 -10.95 -12.66
CA ALA A 384 -7.62 -10.44 -11.29
C ALA A 384 -9.03 -10.41 -10.69
N GLN A 385 -10.07 -10.55 -11.51
CA GLN A 385 -11.44 -10.66 -11.05
C GLN A 385 -11.56 -11.71 -9.94
N THR A 386 -12.17 -11.26 -8.83
CA THR A 386 -12.43 -12.00 -7.58
C THR A 386 -11.22 -12.45 -6.75
N LYS A 387 -9.99 -12.13 -7.17
CA LYS A 387 -8.76 -12.57 -6.50
C LYS A 387 -8.19 -11.48 -5.60
N ALA A 388 -7.34 -11.89 -4.65
CA ALA A 388 -6.50 -10.94 -3.94
C ALA A 388 -5.32 -10.50 -4.85
N VAL A 389 -4.99 -9.21 -4.86
CA VAL A 389 -3.95 -8.66 -5.74
C VAL A 389 -2.93 -7.85 -4.94
N PHE A 390 -1.66 -8.22 -5.03
CA PHE A 390 -0.57 -7.50 -4.39
C PHE A 390 0.29 -6.80 -5.44
N PHE A 391 0.46 -5.49 -5.29
CA PHE A 391 1.24 -4.67 -6.22
C PHE A 391 2.57 -4.26 -5.59
N LEU A 392 3.68 -4.69 -6.16
CA LEU A 392 5.02 -4.29 -5.73
C LEU A 392 5.52 -3.23 -6.72
N THR A 393 5.53 -1.95 -6.34
CA THR A 393 5.95 -0.86 -7.23
C THR A 393 6.43 0.33 -6.42
N ALA A 394 7.61 0.88 -6.72
CA ALA A 394 8.12 2.06 -6.01
C ALA A 394 7.29 3.33 -6.26
N THR A 395 6.49 3.37 -7.33
CA THR A 395 5.67 4.52 -7.70
C THR A 395 4.27 4.06 -8.08
N PRO A 396 3.26 4.18 -7.19
CA PRO A 396 1.87 3.82 -7.52
C PRO A 396 1.27 4.81 -8.53
N VAL A 397 1.82 6.03 -8.62
CA VAL A 397 1.40 7.07 -9.54
C VAL A 397 2.58 7.59 -10.35
N ASN A 398 2.37 7.88 -11.63
CA ASN A 398 3.46 8.26 -12.52
C ASN A 398 3.20 9.58 -13.26
N ASN A 399 2.03 9.77 -13.89
CA ASN A 399 1.70 11.02 -14.58
C ASN A 399 0.42 11.69 -14.07
N ASN A 400 -0.59 10.92 -13.69
CA ASN A 400 -1.88 11.42 -13.19
C ASN A 400 -2.46 10.48 -12.14
N LEU A 401 -3.36 10.97 -11.30
CA LEU A 401 -4.03 10.14 -10.29
C LEU A 401 -4.89 9.03 -10.90
N THR A 402 -5.36 9.21 -12.14
CA THR A 402 -6.08 8.18 -12.89
C THR A 402 -5.25 6.91 -13.06
N ASN A 403 -3.91 7.01 -13.10
CA ASN A 403 -3.04 5.82 -13.13
C ASN A 403 -3.22 4.95 -11.87
N PHE A 404 -3.38 5.56 -10.70
CA PHE A 404 -3.61 4.83 -9.45
C PHE A 404 -5.01 4.22 -9.42
N GLN A 405 -6.00 4.99 -9.87
CA GLN A 405 -7.37 4.49 -10.05
C GLN A 405 -7.40 3.20 -10.88
N HIS A 406 -6.71 3.18 -12.02
CA HIS A 406 -6.66 1.99 -12.88
C HIS A 406 -6.06 0.76 -12.16
N LEU A 407 -5.01 0.94 -11.36
CA LEU A 407 -4.45 -0.18 -10.60
C LEU A 407 -5.42 -0.68 -9.53
N ILE A 408 -6.14 0.22 -8.86
CA ILE A 408 -7.17 -0.16 -7.88
C ILE A 408 -8.29 -0.97 -8.55
N GLU A 409 -8.68 -0.58 -9.76
CA GLU A 409 -9.75 -1.23 -10.52
C GLU A 409 -9.45 -2.66 -10.91
N LEU A 410 -8.18 -3.08 -10.97
CA LEU A 410 -7.82 -4.48 -11.22
C LEU A 410 -8.42 -5.44 -10.18
N PHE A 411 -8.56 -5.02 -8.92
CA PHE A 411 -9.16 -5.84 -7.86
C PHE A 411 -10.53 -5.31 -7.36
N SER A 412 -10.81 -4.02 -7.56
CA SER A 412 -12.09 -3.43 -7.19
C SER A 412 -13.19 -3.62 -8.24
N GLY A 413 -12.81 -3.74 -9.52
CA GLY A 413 -13.70 -3.81 -10.68
C GLY A 413 -14.03 -2.43 -11.26
N VAL A 414 -13.96 -2.30 -12.59
CA VAL A 414 -14.35 -1.09 -13.33
C VAL A 414 -15.88 -0.93 -13.36
N ASP A 415 -16.60 -2.05 -13.40
CA ASP A 415 -18.06 -2.17 -13.35
C ASP A 415 -18.64 -1.99 -11.93
N LYS A 416 -17.78 -1.88 -10.92
CA LYS A 416 -18.17 -1.77 -9.50
C LYS A 416 -17.63 -0.47 -8.88
N PRO A 417 -18.11 0.72 -9.33
CA PRO A 417 -17.60 2.01 -8.85
C PRO A 417 -17.79 2.24 -7.35
N ALA A 418 -18.69 1.49 -6.71
CA ALA A 418 -18.99 1.54 -5.27
C ALA A 418 -18.25 0.47 -4.44
N ALA A 419 -17.17 -0.14 -4.95
CA ALA A 419 -16.46 -1.24 -4.29
C ALA A 419 -15.95 -0.92 -2.86
N PHE A 420 -15.78 0.36 -2.55
CA PHE A 420 -15.32 0.89 -1.27
C PHE A 420 -16.41 1.61 -0.47
N ALA A 421 -17.69 1.45 -0.85
CA ALA A 421 -18.80 2.07 -0.14
C ALA A 421 -18.88 1.59 1.31
N SER A 422 -18.92 0.27 1.53
CA SER A 422 -19.06 -0.33 2.86
C SER A 422 -17.79 -0.30 3.71
N THR A 423 -16.63 -0.03 3.11
CA THR A 423 -15.33 -0.02 3.82
C THR A 423 -14.80 1.39 4.06
N LEU A 424 -14.85 2.27 3.05
CA LEU A 424 -14.26 3.62 3.10
C LEU A 424 -15.28 4.75 2.91
N GLY A 425 -16.54 4.43 2.61
CA GLY A 425 -17.58 5.42 2.29
C GLY A 425 -17.42 6.03 0.90
N ILE A 426 -16.72 5.34 -0.01
CA ILE A 426 -16.47 5.81 -1.38
C ILE A 426 -17.43 5.10 -2.34
N HIS A 427 -18.51 5.79 -2.69
CA HIS A 427 -19.60 5.24 -3.52
C HIS A 427 -19.33 5.32 -5.03
N ALA A 428 -18.36 6.13 -5.47
CA ALA A 428 -18.00 6.26 -6.88
C ALA A 428 -16.50 6.58 -7.02
N LEU A 429 -15.69 5.55 -7.24
CA LEU A 429 -14.23 5.66 -7.36
C LEU A 429 -13.77 6.69 -8.42
N PRO A 430 -14.33 6.73 -9.65
CA PRO A 430 -13.91 7.72 -10.65
C PRO A 430 -14.23 9.17 -10.24
N ALA A 431 -15.39 9.38 -9.60
CA ALA A 431 -15.79 10.70 -9.12
C ALA A 431 -14.91 11.18 -7.96
N TYR A 432 -14.50 10.25 -7.09
CA TYR A 432 -13.57 10.51 -6.01
C TYR A 432 -12.21 10.98 -6.52
N PHE A 433 -11.61 10.25 -7.46
CA PHE A 433 -10.34 10.64 -8.07
C PHE A 433 -10.42 11.95 -8.85
N LYS A 434 -11.53 12.23 -9.53
CA LYS A 434 -11.75 13.52 -10.20
C LYS A 434 -11.79 14.69 -9.20
N LYS A 435 -12.38 14.48 -8.01
CA LYS A 435 -12.39 15.49 -6.94
C LYS A 435 -10.97 15.71 -6.39
N LEU A 436 -10.24 14.63 -6.09
CA LEU A 436 -8.85 14.70 -5.64
C LEU A 436 -7.96 15.42 -6.66
N GLU A 437 -8.07 15.08 -7.94
CA GLU A 437 -7.28 15.71 -8.99
C GLU A 437 -7.61 17.20 -9.13
N LYS A 438 -8.88 17.59 -8.96
CA LYS A 438 -9.27 19.00 -8.91
C LYS A 438 -8.65 19.73 -7.72
N GLN A 439 -8.69 19.15 -6.53
CA GLN A 439 -8.08 19.73 -5.32
C GLN A 439 -6.58 19.92 -5.48
N LEU A 440 -5.88 18.89 -5.98
CA LEU A 440 -4.45 18.98 -6.26
C LEU A 440 -4.14 20.02 -7.34
N LEU A 441 -4.94 20.09 -8.40
CA LEU A 441 -4.77 21.11 -9.43
C LEU A 441 -4.95 22.51 -8.85
N GLU A 442 -5.96 22.75 -8.02
CA GLU A 442 -6.18 24.05 -7.36
C GLU A 442 -4.98 24.46 -6.50
N ILE A 443 -4.40 23.52 -5.73
CA ILE A 443 -3.20 23.78 -4.91
C ILE A 443 -1.97 24.05 -5.79
N VAL A 444 -1.81 23.28 -6.88
CA VAL A 444 -0.69 23.45 -7.82
C VAL A 444 -0.83 24.72 -8.67
N THR A 445 -2.05 25.25 -8.85
CA THR A 445 -2.35 26.38 -9.77
C THR A 445 -2.74 27.71 -9.13
N GLY A 446 -3.15 27.76 -7.85
CA GLY A 446 -3.39 29.04 -7.13
C GLY A 446 -2.15 29.46 -6.34
N ARG A 447 -1.65 30.71 -6.33
CA ARG A 447 -2.15 32.03 -6.77
C ARG A 447 -1.14 32.70 -7.72
N GLN A 448 -1.63 33.71 -8.46
CA GLN A 448 -0.92 34.61 -9.39
C GLN A 448 0.58 34.82 -9.17
N LEU A 449 1.32 34.93 -10.29
CA LEU A 449 2.62 35.59 -10.46
C LEU A 449 3.04 36.46 -9.25
N GLY A 450 3.99 35.95 -8.45
CA GLY A 450 4.68 36.73 -7.41
C GLY A 450 4.60 36.11 -6.01
N GLU A 451 5.76 35.65 -5.53
CA GLU A 451 6.12 35.50 -4.12
C GLU A 451 5.08 34.86 -3.17
N LEU A 452 4.94 33.52 -3.21
CA LEU A 452 4.41 32.68 -2.11
C LEU A 452 4.64 31.18 -2.43
N PHE A 453 5.89 30.80 -2.74
CA PHE A 453 6.23 29.49 -3.32
C PHE A 453 6.34 28.31 -2.31
N ASP A 454 6.52 28.55 -1.01
CA ASP A 454 6.78 27.48 -0.01
C ASP A 454 5.51 26.84 0.60
N GLN A 455 4.40 27.59 0.76
CA GLN A 455 3.26 27.10 1.55
C GLN A 455 2.41 26.03 0.84
N ASN A 456 2.34 26.06 -0.50
CA ASN A 456 1.40 25.22 -1.25
C ASN A 456 1.83 23.76 -1.41
N GLN A 457 3.08 23.41 -1.10
CA GLN A 457 3.58 22.05 -1.32
C GLN A 457 3.24 21.09 -0.18
N VAL A 458 3.41 21.54 1.06
CA VAL A 458 3.02 20.76 2.24
C VAL A 458 1.52 20.43 2.18
N GLU A 459 0.71 21.39 1.71
CA GLU A 459 -0.73 21.19 1.50
C GLU A 459 -1.05 20.13 0.42
N ALA A 460 -0.33 20.12 -0.71
CA ALA A 460 -0.56 19.14 -1.78
C ALA A 460 -0.20 17.70 -1.36
N GLU A 461 0.91 17.54 -0.64
CA GLU A 461 1.33 16.25 -0.08
C GLU A 461 0.40 15.81 1.05
N GLN A 462 -0.01 16.72 1.95
CA GLN A 462 -1.02 16.44 2.97
C GLN A 462 -2.31 15.91 2.35
N VAL A 463 -2.79 16.49 1.25
CA VAL A 463 -4.02 16.00 0.58
C VAL A 463 -3.91 14.53 0.17
N LEU A 464 -2.74 14.05 -0.27
CA LEU A 464 -2.56 12.65 -0.68
C LEU A 464 -2.16 11.72 0.48
N PHE A 465 -1.32 12.17 1.40
CA PHE A 465 -0.97 11.40 2.59
C PHE A 465 -2.13 11.27 3.58
N GLU A 466 -3.05 12.25 3.61
CA GLU A 466 -4.28 12.20 4.40
C GLU A 466 -5.42 11.51 3.67
N ASP A 467 -5.29 11.27 2.36
CA ASP A 467 -6.31 10.62 1.56
C ASP A 467 -6.64 9.22 2.10
N LYS A 468 -7.94 8.93 2.18
CA LYS A 468 -8.45 7.67 2.73
C LYS A 468 -8.00 6.46 1.90
N LEU A 469 -7.96 6.54 0.56
CA LEU A 469 -7.54 5.39 -0.26
C LEU A 469 -6.04 5.13 -0.13
N PHE A 470 -5.22 6.19 -0.18
CA PHE A 470 -3.77 6.03 -0.03
C PHE A 470 -3.42 5.42 1.33
N ARG A 471 -3.97 5.95 2.43
CA ARG A 471 -3.68 5.45 3.78
C ARG A 471 -4.10 4.00 4.03
N GLU A 472 -5.16 3.55 3.39
CA GLU A 472 -5.76 2.24 3.65
C GLU A 472 -5.30 1.17 2.64
N LEU A 473 -4.75 1.56 1.49
CA LEU A 473 -4.29 0.64 0.44
C LEU A 473 -2.76 0.60 0.25
N VAL A 474 -2.05 1.65 0.62
CA VAL A 474 -0.63 1.83 0.30
C VAL A 474 0.26 1.67 1.54
N VAL A 475 1.20 0.75 1.44
CA VAL A 475 2.31 0.56 2.39
C VAL A 475 3.54 1.24 1.80
N GLN A 476 3.97 2.35 2.38
CA GLN A 476 5.11 3.13 1.91
C GLN A 476 5.93 3.62 3.11
N ARG A 477 7.22 3.30 3.11
CA ARG A 477 8.20 3.72 4.13
C ARG A 477 9.28 4.63 3.58
N SER A 478 9.69 5.60 4.38
CA SER A 478 10.83 6.48 4.11
C SER A 478 12.17 5.78 4.39
N ARG A 479 13.24 6.19 3.70
CA ARG A 479 14.61 5.68 4.00
C ARG A 479 15.05 6.07 5.42
N ALA A 480 14.59 7.23 5.91
CA ALA A 480 14.86 7.69 7.27
C ALA A 480 14.24 6.75 8.32
N TYR A 481 12.98 6.34 8.13
CA TYR A 481 12.34 5.34 8.97
C TYR A 481 13.07 4.00 8.94
N VAL A 482 13.50 3.54 7.75
CA VAL A 482 14.26 2.29 7.61
C VAL A 482 15.57 2.33 8.40
N ARG A 483 16.35 3.42 8.30
CA ARG A 483 17.59 3.58 9.09
C ARG A 483 17.31 3.55 10.58
N ALA A 484 16.35 4.36 11.05
CA ALA A 484 15.99 4.43 12.46
C ALA A 484 15.49 3.08 13.02
N SER A 485 14.62 2.39 12.27
CA SER A 485 14.12 1.06 12.64
C SER A 485 15.25 0.05 12.79
N GLN A 486 16.25 0.07 11.90
CA GLN A 486 17.40 -0.84 11.99
C GLN A 486 18.34 -0.52 13.16
N GLU A 487 18.63 0.77 13.38
CA GLU A 487 19.42 1.24 14.53
C GLU A 487 18.77 0.82 15.85
N GLN A 488 17.44 0.95 15.96
CA GLN A 488 16.69 0.54 17.15
C GLN A 488 16.68 -0.98 17.35
N ASN A 489 16.56 -1.77 16.28
CA ASN A 489 16.34 -3.22 16.37
C ASN A 489 17.62 -4.06 16.22
N GLY A 490 18.81 -3.43 16.25
CA GLY A 490 20.09 -4.14 16.16
C GLY A 490 20.31 -4.84 14.81
N GLY A 491 19.63 -4.36 13.76
CA GLY A 491 19.82 -4.86 12.40
C GLY A 491 21.23 -4.52 11.88
N PRO A 492 21.72 -5.21 10.83
CA PRO A 492 22.97 -4.81 10.18
C PRO A 492 22.83 -3.34 9.74
N SER A 493 23.76 -2.48 10.16
CA SER A 493 23.75 -1.06 9.76
C SER A 493 23.77 -0.98 8.24
N VAL A 494 22.62 -0.67 7.64
CA VAL A 494 22.51 -0.51 6.20
C VAL A 494 23.00 0.88 5.84
N THR A 495 24.06 0.92 5.07
CA THR A 495 24.52 2.14 4.45
C THR A 495 23.79 2.29 3.11
N PHE A 496 22.96 3.32 2.98
CA PHE A 496 22.53 3.80 1.67
C PHE A 496 23.62 4.75 1.14
N PRO A 497 23.94 4.74 -0.16
CA PRO A 497 24.93 5.66 -0.67
C PRO A 497 24.42 7.11 -0.62
N GLU A 498 25.34 8.04 -0.41
CA GLU A 498 25.10 9.47 -0.56
C GLU A 498 25.10 9.83 -2.04
N LYS A 499 24.07 10.54 -2.51
CA LYS A 499 24.01 11.05 -3.88
C LYS A 499 24.73 12.38 -3.97
N GLU A 500 25.75 12.47 -4.81
CA GLU A 500 26.33 13.75 -5.18
C GLU A 500 25.43 14.47 -6.21
N PRO A 501 25.52 15.81 -6.32
CA PRO A 501 24.83 16.56 -7.37
C PRO A 501 25.11 16.00 -8.79
N PRO A 502 24.09 15.97 -9.67
CA PRO A 502 24.23 15.48 -11.04
C PRO A 502 25.14 16.39 -11.85
N LYS A 503 26.04 15.81 -12.64
CA LYS A 503 26.96 16.57 -13.50
C LYS A 503 26.39 16.68 -14.90
N VAL A 504 26.40 17.87 -15.48
CA VAL A 504 25.94 18.07 -16.87
C VAL A 504 27.12 17.89 -17.82
N VAL A 505 26.92 17.09 -18.88
CA VAL A 505 27.87 17.00 -19.99
C VAL A 505 27.33 17.83 -21.15
N GLU A 506 27.96 18.96 -21.38
CA GLU A 506 27.60 19.85 -22.49
C GLU A 506 28.14 19.32 -23.82
N TYR A 507 27.30 19.35 -24.85
CA TYR A 507 27.68 19.04 -26.23
C TYR A 507 26.95 19.98 -27.20
N SER A 508 27.43 20.08 -28.43
CA SER A 508 26.85 20.94 -29.46
C SER A 508 26.44 20.16 -30.69
N VAL A 509 25.13 20.15 -30.95
CA VAL A 509 24.56 19.59 -32.18
C VAL A 509 24.91 20.44 -33.39
N LYS A 510 25.01 21.78 -33.25
CA LYS A 510 25.41 22.64 -34.36
C LYS A 510 26.85 22.44 -34.83
N LYS A 511 27.77 22.11 -33.92
CA LYS A 511 29.15 21.76 -34.29
C LYS A 511 29.22 20.46 -35.10
N ALA A 512 28.36 19.50 -34.78
CA ALA A 512 28.33 18.20 -35.43
C ALA A 512 27.48 18.20 -36.72
N TYR A 513 26.30 18.82 -36.67
CA TYR A 513 25.19 18.61 -37.62
C TYR A 513 24.48 19.93 -38.01
N GLY A 514 25.15 21.08 -37.93
CA GLY A 514 24.52 22.40 -38.05
C GLY A 514 23.71 22.63 -39.33
N HIS A 515 24.14 22.08 -40.47
CA HIS A 515 23.38 22.19 -41.72
C HIS A 515 22.08 21.37 -41.69
N LEU A 516 22.16 20.12 -41.22
CA LEU A 516 20.99 19.24 -41.03
C LEU A 516 20.02 19.81 -39.99
N LEU A 517 20.53 20.34 -38.87
CA LEU A 517 19.72 21.03 -37.86
C LEU A 517 18.94 22.21 -38.47
N GLY A 518 19.59 23.02 -39.32
CA GLY A 518 18.92 24.12 -40.02
C GLY A 518 17.82 23.65 -40.99
N LYS A 519 18.02 22.52 -41.68
CA LYS A 519 16.96 21.90 -42.50
C LYS A 519 15.79 21.41 -41.63
N ILE A 520 16.07 20.78 -40.49
CA ILE A 520 15.04 20.33 -39.52
C ILE A 520 14.26 21.52 -38.97
N GLU A 521 14.93 22.59 -38.53
CA GLU A 521 14.30 23.81 -38.03
C GLU A 521 13.35 24.44 -39.07
N LYS A 522 13.80 24.53 -40.33
CA LYS A 522 12.97 25.01 -41.45
C LYS A 522 11.76 24.13 -41.67
N ALA A 523 11.93 22.80 -41.64
CA ALA A 523 10.81 21.86 -41.79
C ALA A 523 9.80 22.00 -40.65
N PHE A 524 10.25 22.25 -39.42
CA PHE A 524 9.37 22.48 -38.26
C PHE A 524 8.65 23.84 -38.28
N ALA A 525 9.18 24.85 -38.98
CA ALA A 525 8.59 26.18 -39.08
C ALA A 525 7.49 26.29 -40.14
N LYS A 526 7.29 25.27 -40.98
CA LYS A 526 6.19 25.20 -41.97
C LYS A 526 4.83 25.11 -41.27
N GLU A 527 3.75 25.45 -41.98
CA GLU A 527 2.36 25.27 -41.49
C GLU A 527 2.09 23.82 -41.06
N ILE A 528 2.64 22.86 -41.82
CA ILE A 528 2.70 21.44 -41.47
C ILE A 528 4.12 21.15 -40.95
N PRO A 529 4.31 20.99 -39.63
CA PRO A 529 5.64 20.89 -39.04
C PRO A 529 6.29 19.51 -39.30
N LEU A 530 7.54 19.55 -39.76
CA LEU A 530 8.41 18.41 -40.09
C LEU A 530 7.91 17.53 -41.24
N PHE A 531 6.87 16.74 -41.00
CA PHE A 531 6.28 15.78 -41.95
C PHE A 531 4.76 15.87 -41.87
N ALA A 532 4.06 15.78 -43.01
CA ALA A 532 2.60 15.73 -43.08
C ALA A 532 2.02 14.44 -42.51
N LEU A 533 2.68 13.31 -42.78
CA LEU A 533 2.32 11.98 -42.30
C LEU A 533 0.87 11.60 -42.67
N ALA A 534 0.46 11.91 -43.90
CA ALA A 534 -0.89 11.68 -44.40
C ALA A 534 -1.31 10.20 -44.29
N LEU A 535 -0.37 9.26 -44.40
CA LEU A 535 -0.62 7.82 -44.18
C LEU A 535 -1.11 7.47 -42.77
N TYR A 536 -0.79 8.29 -41.76
CA TYR A 536 -1.15 8.06 -40.35
C TYR A 536 -2.36 8.90 -39.91
N TYR A 537 -2.73 9.91 -40.70
CA TYR A 537 -3.92 10.73 -40.47
C TYR A 537 -4.71 11.00 -41.77
N PRO A 538 -5.18 9.94 -42.47
CA PRO A 538 -5.95 10.09 -43.70
C PRO A 538 -7.28 10.83 -43.48
N LEU A 539 -7.84 10.79 -42.26
CA LEU A 539 -9.08 11.50 -41.90
C LEU A 539 -8.97 13.03 -42.03
N ALA A 540 -7.76 13.60 -42.08
CA ALA A 540 -7.59 15.02 -42.42
C ALA A 540 -8.04 15.36 -43.85
N TYR A 541 -8.08 14.34 -44.72
CA TYR A 541 -8.37 14.43 -46.15
C TYR A 541 -9.71 13.76 -46.50
N TRP A 542 -10.59 13.60 -45.52
CA TRP A 542 -11.95 13.10 -45.72
C TRP A 542 -12.77 14.08 -46.59
N LYS A 543 -13.50 13.55 -47.58
CA LYS A 543 -14.35 14.34 -48.49
C LYS A 543 -15.74 14.63 -47.93
N GLY A 544 -16.26 13.77 -47.06
CA GLY A 544 -17.57 13.93 -46.44
C GLY A 544 -17.60 14.99 -45.33
N ASP A 545 -18.73 15.10 -44.64
CA ASP A 545 -18.89 16.03 -43.52
C ASP A 545 -17.96 15.62 -42.35
N PRO A 546 -17.00 16.46 -41.92
CA PRO A 546 -16.12 16.15 -40.80
C PRO A 546 -16.84 15.90 -39.47
N THR A 547 -18.08 16.36 -39.32
CA THR A 547 -18.89 16.14 -38.10
C THR A 547 -19.41 14.72 -37.98
N THR A 548 -19.39 13.92 -39.06
CA THR A 548 -19.78 12.50 -39.04
C THR A 548 -18.65 11.57 -38.60
N LEU A 549 -17.42 12.10 -38.47
CA LEU A 549 -16.28 11.32 -38.02
C LEU A 549 -16.30 11.15 -36.51
N GLU A 550 -16.04 9.92 -36.06
CA GLU A 550 -15.86 9.62 -34.64
C GLU A 550 -14.70 10.45 -34.06
N GLN A 551 -15.01 11.28 -33.06
CA GLN A 551 -14.04 12.24 -32.50
C GLN A 551 -12.84 11.52 -31.87
N TRP A 552 -13.04 10.28 -31.39
CA TRP A 552 -11.99 9.41 -30.88
C TRP A 552 -10.93 9.10 -31.94
N ASP A 553 -11.33 8.70 -33.15
CA ASP A 553 -10.40 8.29 -34.21
C ASP A 553 -9.62 9.46 -34.77
N VAL A 554 -10.29 10.60 -34.95
CA VAL A 554 -9.65 11.87 -35.33
C VAL A 554 -8.57 12.24 -34.32
N ASN A 555 -8.90 12.21 -33.03
CA ASN A 555 -7.94 12.53 -31.96
C ASN A 555 -6.80 11.51 -31.92
N ARG A 556 -7.07 10.21 -32.07
CA ARG A 556 -6.07 9.15 -32.09
C ARG A 556 -5.04 9.34 -33.19
N GLN A 557 -5.48 9.57 -34.42
CA GLN A 557 -4.59 9.77 -35.58
C GLN A 557 -3.78 11.07 -35.45
N LYS A 558 -4.40 12.17 -35.00
CA LYS A 558 -3.67 13.43 -34.70
C LYS A 558 -2.58 13.24 -33.66
N GLN A 559 -2.87 12.53 -32.57
CA GLN A 559 -1.88 12.26 -31.52
C GLN A 559 -0.75 11.35 -32.03
N LEU A 560 -1.06 10.37 -32.88
CA LEU A 560 -0.05 9.50 -33.50
C LEU A 560 0.94 10.32 -34.35
N VAL A 561 0.44 11.19 -35.24
CA VAL A 561 1.27 12.09 -36.05
C VAL A 561 2.16 12.98 -35.17
N ARG A 562 1.58 13.58 -34.12
CA ARG A 562 2.35 14.38 -33.16
C ARG A 562 3.43 13.57 -32.45
N LEU A 563 3.14 12.33 -32.06
CA LEU A 563 4.08 11.44 -31.39
C LEU A 563 5.25 11.07 -32.31
N ILE A 564 4.98 10.73 -33.58
CA ILE A 564 6.01 10.41 -34.56
C ILE A 564 6.97 11.58 -34.75
N ARG A 565 6.46 12.81 -34.95
CA ARG A 565 7.29 14.02 -35.09
C ARG A 565 8.19 14.27 -33.88
N ILE A 566 7.65 14.08 -32.66
CA ILE A 566 8.42 14.21 -31.43
C ILE A 566 9.49 13.12 -31.32
N LEU A 567 9.16 11.87 -31.68
CA LEU A 567 10.10 10.74 -31.65
C LEU A 567 11.25 10.94 -32.65
N PHE A 568 11.00 11.54 -33.82
CA PHE A 568 12.06 11.88 -34.78
C PHE A 568 13.09 12.85 -34.19
N LEU A 569 12.63 13.96 -33.59
CA LEU A 569 13.52 14.91 -32.92
C LEU A 569 14.29 14.26 -31.76
N LYS A 570 13.63 13.34 -31.04
CA LYS A 570 14.23 12.60 -29.95
C LYS A 570 15.35 11.66 -30.39
N ARG A 571 15.13 10.97 -31.51
CA ARG A 571 16.13 10.08 -32.08
C ARG A 571 17.30 10.88 -32.65
N PHE A 572 17.04 12.05 -33.24
CA PHE A 572 18.07 13.02 -33.63
C PHE A 572 18.92 13.51 -32.44
N GLU A 573 18.28 13.82 -31.31
CA GLU A 573 18.98 14.22 -30.09
C GLU A 573 19.82 13.07 -29.48
N SER A 574 19.34 11.83 -29.56
CA SER A 574 20.03 10.64 -29.04
C SER A 574 21.26 10.30 -29.88
N SER A 575 21.11 10.01 -31.18
CA SER A 575 22.25 9.80 -32.08
C SER A 575 21.86 9.94 -33.56
N ILE A 576 22.85 10.25 -34.41
CA ILE A 576 22.62 10.34 -35.86
C ILE A 576 22.14 9.00 -36.44
N VAL A 577 22.66 7.87 -35.94
CA VAL A 577 22.27 6.51 -36.36
C VAL A 577 20.82 6.19 -35.98
N ALA A 578 20.35 6.66 -34.82
CA ALA A 578 18.96 6.48 -34.43
C ALA A 578 18.00 7.28 -35.32
N PHE A 579 18.41 8.49 -35.73
CA PHE A 579 17.66 9.32 -36.67
C PHE A 579 17.67 8.77 -38.08
N GLU A 580 18.83 8.37 -38.59
CA GLU A 580 19.05 7.70 -39.89
C GLU A 580 18.14 6.46 -40.01
N SER A 581 18.16 5.59 -38.99
CA SER A 581 17.29 4.42 -38.94
C SER A 581 15.80 4.78 -39.00
N SER A 582 15.37 5.88 -38.37
CA SER A 582 13.98 6.35 -38.48
C SER A 582 13.64 6.91 -39.84
N CYS A 583 14.55 7.66 -40.48
CA CYS A 583 14.40 8.11 -41.85
C CYS A 583 14.25 6.93 -42.81
N HIS A 584 15.11 5.91 -42.70
CA HIS A 584 15.00 4.68 -43.49
C HIS A 584 13.64 4.01 -43.30
N THR A 585 13.21 3.76 -42.06
CA THR A 585 11.92 3.09 -41.82
C THR A 585 10.73 3.91 -42.33
N LEU A 586 10.73 5.23 -42.16
CA LEU A 586 9.62 6.07 -42.64
C LEU A 586 9.60 6.16 -44.17
N LEU A 587 10.75 6.28 -44.82
CA LEU A 587 10.88 6.26 -46.28
C LEU A 587 10.20 5.02 -46.88
N LEU A 588 10.50 3.85 -46.33
CA LEU A 588 9.97 2.57 -46.81
C LEU A 588 8.47 2.43 -46.55
N LYS A 589 7.97 2.95 -45.43
CA LYS A 589 6.53 2.98 -45.16
C LYS A 589 5.78 3.91 -46.10
N LEU A 590 6.36 5.06 -46.44
CA LEU A 590 5.79 5.98 -47.43
C LEU A 590 5.75 5.33 -48.83
N LEU A 591 6.81 4.64 -49.24
CA LEU A 591 6.86 3.90 -50.50
C LEU A 591 5.85 2.76 -50.54
N ALA A 592 5.77 1.94 -49.49
CA ALA A 592 4.78 0.88 -49.37
C ALA A 592 3.35 1.45 -49.43
N PHE A 593 3.08 2.54 -48.72
CA PHE A 593 1.78 3.21 -48.74
C PHE A 593 1.41 3.68 -50.16
N LEU A 594 2.35 4.29 -50.90
CA LEU A 594 2.14 4.69 -52.29
C LEU A 594 1.87 3.47 -53.18
N ARG A 595 2.68 2.42 -53.10
CA ARG A 595 2.52 1.18 -53.88
C ARG A 595 1.16 0.50 -53.65
N THR A 596 0.66 0.55 -52.41
CA THR A 596 -0.67 0.02 -52.05
C THR A 596 -1.82 0.87 -52.62
N ASN A 597 -1.67 2.20 -52.63
CA ASN A 597 -2.77 3.13 -52.92
C ASN A 597 -2.82 3.66 -54.35
N ILE A 598 -1.71 3.59 -55.09
CA ILE A 598 -1.64 3.96 -56.51
C ILE A 598 -2.58 3.06 -57.30
N ASP A 599 -3.38 3.69 -58.16
CA ASP A 599 -4.18 2.95 -59.12
C ASP A 599 -3.30 2.51 -60.28
N ARG A 600 -3.05 1.20 -60.38
CA ARG A 600 -2.25 0.59 -61.45
C ARG A 600 -2.84 0.86 -62.84
N GLN A 601 -4.12 1.22 -62.94
CA GLN A 601 -4.76 1.59 -64.19
C GLN A 601 -4.58 3.08 -64.55
N ASN A 602 -4.07 3.92 -63.62
CA ASN A 602 -3.80 5.33 -63.85
C ASN A 602 -2.31 5.55 -64.25
N PRO A 603 -2.00 5.79 -65.53
CA PRO A 603 -0.62 5.91 -65.99
C PRO A 603 0.12 7.11 -65.42
N VAL A 604 -0.59 8.14 -64.93
CA VAL A 604 0.03 9.33 -64.35
C VAL A 604 0.59 9.03 -62.97
N GLU A 605 -0.17 8.30 -62.14
CA GLU A 605 0.24 7.92 -60.79
C GLU A 605 1.41 6.92 -60.83
N VAL A 606 1.31 5.90 -61.68
CA VAL A 606 2.38 4.90 -61.87
C VAL A 606 3.68 5.58 -62.32
N LYS A 607 3.63 6.39 -63.38
CA LYS A 607 4.81 7.11 -63.88
C LYS A 607 5.41 8.07 -62.86
N ARG A 608 4.59 8.64 -61.96
CA ARG A 608 5.08 9.54 -60.92
C ARG A 608 5.96 8.80 -59.91
N LEU A 609 5.52 7.62 -59.46
CA LEU A 609 6.31 6.79 -58.54
C LEU A 609 7.57 6.27 -59.22
N GLU A 610 7.45 5.68 -60.42
CA GLU A 610 8.60 5.16 -61.18
C GLU A 610 9.64 6.25 -61.44
N LYS A 611 9.20 7.47 -61.80
CA LYS A 611 10.10 8.61 -61.97
C LYS A 611 10.79 8.98 -60.67
N TRP A 612 10.05 9.01 -59.55
CA TRP A 612 10.62 9.33 -58.24
C TRP A 612 11.65 8.29 -57.80
N GLU A 613 11.36 7.00 -57.95
CA GLU A 613 12.28 5.90 -57.64
C GLU A 613 13.53 5.96 -58.51
N ALA A 614 13.37 6.17 -59.82
CA ALA A 614 14.50 6.32 -60.75
C ALA A 614 15.38 7.55 -60.45
N GLN A 615 14.79 8.65 -59.95
CA GLN A 615 15.55 9.84 -59.54
C GLN A 615 16.36 9.63 -58.27
N ASN A 616 15.95 8.68 -57.42
CA ASN A 616 16.54 8.44 -56.10
C ASN A 616 17.23 7.06 -56.02
N ASP A 617 17.52 6.41 -57.15
CA ASP A 617 18.02 5.03 -57.21
C ASP A 617 19.33 4.83 -56.43
N GLU A 618 20.29 5.76 -56.55
CA GLU A 618 21.55 5.71 -55.79
C GLU A 618 21.33 5.75 -54.27
N LEU A 619 20.41 6.62 -53.82
CA LEU A 619 20.07 6.73 -52.40
C LEU A 619 19.32 5.49 -51.90
N LEU A 620 18.39 4.95 -52.68
CA LEU A 620 17.67 3.71 -52.35
C LEU A 620 18.64 2.52 -52.26
N ALA A 621 19.61 2.42 -53.16
CA ALA A 621 20.67 1.41 -53.08
C ALA A 621 21.50 1.57 -51.80
N HIS A 622 21.84 2.81 -51.41
CA HIS A 622 22.54 3.07 -50.15
C HIS A 622 21.69 2.66 -48.93
N VAL A 623 20.41 3.03 -48.90
CA VAL A 623 19.48 2.63 -47.81
C VAL A 623 19.43 1.11 -47.66
N ARG A 624 19.38 0.36 -48.78
CA ARG A 624 19.41 -1.11 -48.77
C ARG A 624 20.67 -1.64 -48.10
N SER A 625 21.84 -1.18 -48.55
CA SER A 625 23.14 -1.59 -48.00
C SER A 625 23.24 -1.26 -46.51
N ARG A 626 22.86 -0.04 -46.15
CA ARG A 626 22.99 0.48 -44.79
C ARG A 626 22.05 -0.20 -43.80
N ARG A 627 20.86 -0.63 -44.23
CA ARG A 627 19.97 -1.48 -43.41
C ARG A 627 20.58 -2.84 -43.11
N GLY A 628 21.25 -3.48 -44.09
CA GLY A 628 21.97 -4.73 -43.88
C GLY A 628 23.08 -4.61 -42.84
N GLU A 629 23.75 -3.45 -42.75
CA GLU A 629 24.75 -3.20 -41.71
C GLU A 629 24.15 -2.96 -40.31
N LEU A 630 22.91 -2.45 -40.24
CA LEU A 630 22.24 -2.06 -39.00
C LEU A 630 21.35 -3.17 -38.42
N GLN A 631 20.94 -4.16 -39.22
CA GLN A 631 20.15 -5.33 -38.81
C GLN A 631 21.03 -6.58 -38.84
N GLU A 632 21.18 -7.29 -37.71
CA GLU A 632 21.96 -8.54 -37.59
C GLU A 632 21.20 -9.78 -38.12
N GLU A 633 20.44 -9.66 -39.22
CA GLU A 633 19.69 -10.77 -39.81
C GLU A 633 20.06 -11.01 -41.29
N ASP A 634 20.57 -12.21 -41.56
CA ASP A 634 20.69 -12.81 -42.90
C ASP A 634 19.29 -13.22 -43.40
N THR A 635 18.53 -12.27 -43.94
CA THR A 635 17.38 -12.56 -44.81
C THR A 635 17.39 -11.61 -46.00
N ALA A 636 18.48 -11.66 -46.77
CA ALA A 636 18.49 -11.15 -48.13
C ALA A 636 17.83 -12.18 -49.06
N GLU A 637 16.50 -12.11 -49.18
CA GLU A 637 15.80 -12.61 -50.37
C GLU A 637 15.24 -11.41 -51.17
N GLU A 638 15.21 -11.60 -52.48
CA GLU A 638 15.02 -10.66 -53.59
C GLU A 638 13.69 -9.84 -53.60
N SER A 639 13.31 -9.17 -52.51
CA SER A 639 12.11 -8.32 -52.45
C SER A 639 12.41 -6.83 -52.72
N GLU A 640 11.43 -6.08 -53.23
CA GLU A 640 11.60 -4.65 -53.45
C GLU A 640 11.64 -3.89 -52.11
N LEU A 641 12.37 -2.77 -52.06
CA LEU A 641 12.46 -1.94 -50.85
C LEU A 641 11.08 -1.45 -50.43
N GLY A 642 10.63 -1.82 -49.23
CA GLY A 642 9.33 -1.44 -48.69
C GLY A 642 8.25 -2.51 -48.82
N ASP A 643 8.50 -3.61 -49.55
CA ASP A 643 7.53 -4.70 -49.69
C ASP A 643 7.17 -5.34 -48.34
N GLU A 644 8.12 -5.37 -47.41
CA GLU A 644 7.92 -5.81 -46.02
C GLU A 644 6.84 -5.03 -45.24
N PHE A 645 6.44 -3.86 -45.74
CA PHE A 645 5.43 -2.99 -45.12
C PHE A 645 4.11 -2.93 -45.89
N LEU A 646 3.96 -3.62 -47.03
CA LEU A 646 2.73 -3.55 -47.84
C LEU A 646 1.50 -3.96 -47.04
N ASP A 647 1.60 -5.02 -46.24
CA ASP A 647 0.53 -5.54 -45.40
C ASP A 647 0.15 -4.61 -44.23
N LEU A 648 0.89 -3.52 -43.99
CA LEU A 648 0.54 -2.52 -42.99
C LEU A 648 -0.53 -1.53 -43.47
N PHE A 649 -0.83 -1.49 -44.76
CA PHE A 649 -1.68 -0.46 -45.36
C PHE A 649 -2.83 -1.05 -46.15
N ASP A 650 -4.03 -0.57 -45.87
CA ASP A 650 -5.20 -0.83 -46.69
C ASP A 650 -5.31 0.19 -47.83
N ARG A 651 -5.98 -0.20 -48.92
CA ARG A 651 -6.29 0.71 -50.03
C ARG A 651 -7.40 1.67 -49.59
N LEU A 652 -7.10 2.97 -49.64
CA LEU A 652 -8.06 4.03 -49.31
C LEU A 652 -9.11 4.19 -50.42
N PRO A 653 -10.42 4.17 -50.10
CA PRO A 653 -11.48 4.41 -51.07
C PRO A 653 -11.38 5.82 -51.68
N ARG A 654 -11.37 5.91 -53.01
CA ARG A 654 -11.14 7.18 -53.72
C ARG A 654 -12.34 8.11 -53.63
N GLU A 655 -13.53 7.55 -53.48
CA GLU A 655 -14.79 8.25 -53.22
C GLU A 655 -14.78 9.03 -51.90
N ASP A 656 -14.10 8.48 -50.90
CA ASP A 656 -14.14 8.95 -49.51
C ASP A 656 -13.01 9.93 -49.16
N TYR A 657 -11.84 9.76 -49.79
CA TYR A 657 -10.63 10.50 -49.46
C TYR A 657 -10.10 11.33 -50.63
N LYS A 658 -9.48 12.47 -50.31
CA LYS A 658 -8.74 13.30 -51.27
C LYS A 658 -7.35 12.72 -51.54
N ILE A 659 -7.30 11.65 -52.31
CA ILE A 659 -6.06 10.89 -52.59
C ILE A 659 -4.95 11.75 -53.21
N ASP A 660 -5.29 12.69 -54.11
CA ASP A 660 -4.29 13.56 -54.74
C ASP A 660 -3.56 14.45 -53.71
N GLU A 661 -4.29 14.98 -52.72
CA GLU A 661 -3.70 15.76 -51.61
C GLU A 661 -2.82 14.87 -50.74
N ILE A 662 -3.29 13.66 -50.38
CA ILE A 662 -2.52 12.67 -49.61
C ILE A 662 -1.21 12.32 -50.34
N PHE A 663 -1.27 12.07 -51.65
CA PHE A 663 -0.09 11.73 -52.44
C PHE A 663 0.88 12.90 -52.50
N ASN A 664 0.41 14.12 -52.73
CA ASN A 664 1.29 15.30 -52.75
C ASN A 664 2.04 15.48 -51.43
N GLU A 665 1.36 15.31 -50.31
CA GLU A 665 1.97 15.37 -48.97
C GLU A 665 2.91 14.20 -48.72
N THR A 666 2.57 13.00 -49.20
CA THR A 666 3.44 11.80 -49.09
C THR A 666 4.73 11.97 -49.89
N TYR A 667 4.67 12.50 -51.12
CA TYR A 667 5.88 12.82 -51.90
C TYR A 667 6.68 13.96 -51.27
N SER A 668 6.03 14.98 -50.69
CA SER A 668 6.71 16.05 -49.96
C SER A 668 7.48 15.52 -48.74
N ASP A 669 6.90 14.55 -48.01
CA ASP A 669 7.57 13.85 -46.92
C ASP A 669 8.75 13.02 -47.43
N LEU A 670 8.60 12.31 -48.56
CA LEU A 670 9.69 11.57 -49.20
C LEU A 670 10.87 12.48 -49.57
N GLU A 671 10.62 13.60 -50.25
CA GLU A 671 11.66 14.57 -50.60
C GLU A 671 12.38 15.11 -49.36
N THR A 672 11.63 15.42 -48.30
CA THR A 672 12.21 15.88 -47.03
C THR A 672 13.11 14.81 -46.39
N ILE A 673 12.74 13.54 -46.49
CA ILE A 673 13.55 12.43 -45.96
C ILE A 673 14.80 12.21 -46.80
N VAL A 674 14.70 12.24 -48.14
CA VAL A 674 15.85 12.20 -49.06
C VAL A 674 16.83 13.31 -48.69
N ASP A 675 16.34 14.53 -48.55
CA ASP A 675 17.11 15.71 -48.14
C ASP A 675 17.86 15.52 -46.81
N PHE A 676 17.28 14.78 -45.85
CA PHE A 676 17.92 14.45 -44.59
C PHE A 676 18.95 13.34 -44.74
N LEU A 677 18.63 12.27 -45.47
CA LEU A 677 19.51 11.13 -45.69
C LEU A 677 20.77 11.51 -46.48
N GLU A 678 20.66 12.35 -47.50
CA GLU A 678 21.81 12.87 -48.25
C GLU A 678 22.77 13.69 -47.37
N GLU A 679 22.23 14.48 -46.43
CA GLU A 679 23.08 15.19 -45.47
C GLU A 679 23.72 14.23 -44.47
N ILE A 680 22.99 13.20 -44.02
CA ILE A 680 23.52 12.18 -43.10
C ILE A 680 24.68 11.41 -43.73
N GLN A 681 24.60 11.07 -45.02
CA GLN A 681 25.66 10.37 -45.75
C GLN A 681 27.00 11.14 -45.77
N ARG A 682 26.96 12.47 -45.59
CA ARG A 682 28.15 13.32 -45.55
C ARG A 682 28.79 13.39 -44.16
N LEU A 683 28.13 12.84 -43.14
CA LEU A 683 28.58 12.90 -41.75
C LEU A 683 29.36 11.63 -41.36
N SER A 684 30.34 11.82 -40.50
CA SER A 684 31.15 10.75 -39.92
C SER A 684 31.00 10.71 -38.39
N PRO A 685 31.28 9.56 -37.73
CA PRO A 685 31.33 9.51 -36.26
C PRO A 685 32.30 10.52 -35.65
N GLU A 686 33.34 10.92 -36.40
CA GLU A 686 34.29 11.96 -36.05
C GLU A 686 33.68 13.37 -36.07
N ASP A 687 32.44 13.55 -36.52
CA ASP A 687 31.72 14.83 -36.43
C ASP A 687 30.87 14.91 -35.15
N ASP A 688 30.46 13.78 -34.59
CA ASP A 688 29.56 13.65 -33.44
C ASP A 688 30.17 14.20 -32.14
N ASP A 689 29.85 15.45 -31.80
CA ASP A 689 30.33 16.08 -30.58
C ASP A 689 29.82 15.37 -29.31
N LYS A 690 28.62 14.78 -29.34
CA LYS A 690 28.04 14.08 -28.18
C LYS A 690 28.86 12.82 -27.86
N LEU A 691 29.17 12.03 -28.89
CA LEU A 691 30.07 10.87 -28.79
C LEU A 691 31.48 11.28 -28.36
N LYS A 692 32.02 12.38 -28.89
CA LYS A 692 33.35 12.90 -28.49
C LYS A 692 33.38 13.25 -27.01
N GLN A 693 32.35 13.93 -26.49
CA GLN A 693 32.31 14.27 -25.07
C GLN A 693 32.18 13.04 -24.19
N LEU A 694 31.38 12.03 -24.58
CA LEU A 694 31.32 10.76 -23.87
C LEU A 694 32.68 10.04 -23.87
N THR A 695 33.33 9.94 -25.02
CA THR A 695 34.64 9.31 -25.16
C THR A 695 35.69 10.03 -24.32
N LYS A 696 35.72 11.36 -24.40
CA LYS A 696 36.61 12.22 -23.60
C LYS A 696 36.35 12.03 -22.10
N LEU A 697 35.08 11.94 -21.68
CA LEU A 697 34.70 11.72 -20.30
C LEU A 697 35.23 10.36 -19.80
N LEU A 698 35.03 9.28 -20.57
CA LEU A 698 35.53 7.94 -20.24
C LEU A 698 37.07 7.82 -20.28
N GLN A 699 37.77 8.70 -21.00
CA GLN A 699 39.24 8.68 -21.10
C GLN A 699 39.95 9.59 -20.09
N LYS A 700 39.35 10.74 -19.74
CA LYS A 700 40.00 11.80 -18.96
C LYS A 700 39.55 11.85 -17.51
N ASP A 701 38.32 11.45 -17.21
CA ASP A 701 37.85 11.43 -15.83
C ASP A 701 38.61 10.38 -15.02
N THR A 702 39.15 10.80 -13.87
CA THR A 702 40.03 9.96 -13.04
C THR A 702 39.33 8.71 -12.50
N VAL A 703 38.01 8.74 -12.36
CA VAL A 703 37.20 7.64 -11.85
C VAL A 703 36.66 6.80 -13.01
N LEU A 704 36.00 7.42 -13.99
CA LEU A 704 35.34 6.70 -15.09
C LEU A 704 36.33 5.96 -16.01
N LYS A 705 37.59 6.41 -16.08
CA LYS A 705 38.64 5.70 -16.84
C LYS A 705 38.92 4.29 -16.30
N LYS A 706 38.78 4.08 -14.99
CA LYS A 706 39.17 2.83 -14.33
C LYS A 706 37.98 2.00 -13.85
N HIS A 707 36.96 2.66 -13.33
CA HIS A 707 35.90 2.01 -12.58
C HIS A 707 34.63 1.77 -13.41
N LYS A 708 33.74 0.94 -12.85
CA LYS A 708 32.49 0.55 -13.49
C LYS A 708 31.56 1.73 -13.68
N VAL A 709 30.95 1.83 -14.86
CA VAL A 709 29.93 2.83 -15.20
C VAL A 709 28.85 2.21 -16.06
N ILE A 710 27.60 2.54 -15.74
CA ILE A 710 26.44 2.20 -16.56
C ILE A 710 26.02 3.39 -17.41
N ILE A 711 25.80 3.18 -18.70
CA ILE A 711 25.36 4.20 -19.66
C ILE A 711 23.97 3.81 -20.15
N PHE A 712 22.98 4.66 -19.87
CA PHE A 712 21.61 4.47 -20.34
C PHE A 712 21.32 5.27 -21.61
N SER A 713 20.68 4.61 -22.56
CA SER A 713 20.17 5.17 -23.83
C SER A 713 18.72 4.74 -24.04
N GLU A 714 17.85 5.59 -24.61
CA GLU A 714 16.45 5.26 -24.90
C GLU A 714 16.34 4.32 -26.12
N PHE A 715 17.27 4.43 -27.08
CA PHE A 715 17.20 3.71 -28.35
C PHE A 715 18.30 2.65 -28.49
N MET A 716 17.90 1.47 -28.99
CA MET A 716 18.80 0.33 -29.27
C MET A 716 19.87 0.68 -30.31
N SER A 717 19.49 1.39 -31.37
CA SER A 717 20.41 1.84 -32.42
C SER A 717 21.52 2.72 -31.86
N THR A 718 21.19 3.60 -30.90
CA THR A 718 22.19 4.41 -30.19
C THR A 718 23.08 3.54 -29.30
N ALA A 719 22.51 2.60 -28.54
CA ALA A 719 23.27 1.71 -27.66
C ALA A 719 24.32 0.89 -28.43
N ARG A 720 23.91 0.23 -29.52
CA ARG A 720 24.79 -0.52 -30.43
C ARG A 720 25.85 0.37 -31.08
N TYR A 721 25.46 1.55 -31.54
CA TYR A 721 26.38 2.57 -32.07
C TYR A 721 27.45 2.96 -31.05
N LEU A 722 27.06 3.25 -29.81
CA LEU A 722 27.98 3.59 -28.73
C LEU A 722 28.98 2.45 -28.45
N LYS A 723 28.54 1.19 -28.39
CA LYS A 723 29.45 0.05 -28.19
C LYS A 723 30.51 -0.01 -29.29
N LYS A 724 30.08 0.06 -30.56
CA LYS A 724 30.99 0.04 -31.71
C LYS A 724 32.02 1.17 -31.64
N GLN A 725 31.58 2.39 -31.34
CA GLN A 725 32.45 3.57 -31.32
C GLN A 725 33.38 3.62 -30.10
N LEU A 726 32.92 3.20 -28.91
CA LEU A 726 33.77 3.13 -27.74
C LEU A 726 34.88 2.09 -27.90
N LEU A 727 34.57 0.93 -28.50
CA LEU A 727 35.59 -0.08 -28.84
C LEU A 727 36.60 0.48 -29.87
N ALA A 728 36.13 1.19 -30.89
CA ALA A 728 37.01 1.87 -31.86
C ALA A 728 37.91 2.93 -31.20
N ALA A 729 37.40 3.62 -30.17
CA ALA A 729 38.14 4.57 -29.35
C ALA A 729 39.08 3.92 -28.31
N LYS A 730 39.28 2.59 -28.38
CA LYS A 730 40.14 1.80 -27.48
C LYS A 730 39.72 1.88 -26.01
N ILE A 731 38.42 1.89 -25.78
CA ILE A 731 37.82 1.82 -24.45
C ILE A 731 37.63 0.34 -24.11
N ASP A 732 38.36 -0.17 -23.12
CA ASP A 732 38.31 -1.58 -22.74
C ASP A 732 37.10 -1.92 -21.86
N GLY A 733 36.67 -3.18 -21.92
CA GLY A 733 35.63 -3.74 -21.06
C GLY A 733 34.22 -3.19 -21.32
N VAL A 734 33.90 -2.91 -22.59
CA VAL A 734 32.61 -2.36 -23.04
C VAL A 734 31.69 -3.50 -23.47
N GLU A 735 30.49 -3.52 -22.92
CA GLU A 735 29.42 -4.43 -23.33
C GLU A 735 28.10 -3.65 -23.50
N GLU A 736 27.19 -4.17 -24.30
CA GLU A 736 25.88 -3.58 -24.57
C GLU A 736 24.76 -4.61 -24.41
N ILE A 737 23.61 -4.14 -23.93
CA ILE A 737 22.41 -4.96 -23.82
C ILE A 737 21.12 -4.19 -24.12
N ASP A 738 20.30 -4.78 -24.97
CA ASP A 738 19.02 -4.27 -25.41
C ASP A 738 17.91 -5.34 -25.36
N SER A 739 16.76 -5.01 -25.95
CA SER A 739 15.60 -5.91 -25.95
C SER A 739 15.78 -7.15 -26.82
N ASP A 740 16.71 -7.10 -27.77
CA ASP A 740 16.93 -8.06 -28.86
C ASP A 740 18.29 -8.78 -28.75
N SER A 741 19.11 -8.41 -27.77
CA SER A 741 20.37 -9.11 -27.48
C SER A 741 20.16 -10.62 -27.30
N LYS A 742 20.92 -11.41 -28.05
CA LYS A 742 20.90 -12.89 -28.01
C LYS A 742 21.60 -13.47 -26.77
N ARG A 743 22.47 -12.68 -26.12
CA ARG A 743 23.22 -13.07 -24.93
C ARG A 743 22.31 -13.17 -23.69
N ASP A 744 22.57 -14.13 -22.80
CA ASP A 744 21.81 -14.22 -21.55
C ASP A 744 22.05 -12.97 -20.70
N ARG A 745 20.96 -12.33 -20.28
CA ARG A 745 21.01 -11.09 -19.49
C ARG A 745 21.60 -11.33 -18.10
N ALA A 746 21.31 -12.47 -17.49
CA ALA A 746 21.82 -12.81 -16.17
C ALA A 746 23.35 -12.87 -16.19
N ASP A 747 23.93 -13.34 -17.29
CA ASP A 747 25.37 -13.41 -17.46
C ASP A 747 26.01 -12.02 -17.53
N VAL A 748 25.47 -11.14 -18.39
CA VAL A 748 25.95 -9.75 -18.50
C VAL A 748 25.85 -9.02 -17.16
N ILE A 749 24.76 -9.23 -16.42
CA ILE A 749 24.56 -8.62 -15.09
C ILE A 749 25.59 -9.14 -14.09
N GLN A 750 25.88 -10.45 -14.09
CA GLN A 750 26.92 -11.02 -13.21
C GLN A 750 28.32 -10.54 -13.58
N GLU A 751 28.62 -10.34 -14.86
CA GLU A 751 29.92 -9.80 -15.29
C GLU A 751 30.07 -8.31 -14.95
N PHE A 752 28.99 -7.54 -15.04
CA PHE A 752 29.03 -6.13 -14.66
C PHE A 752 28.99 -5.91 -13.15
N ALA A 753 28.18 -6.68 -12.41
CA ALA A 753 28.00 -6.51 -10.97
C ALA A 753 28.05 -7.86 -10.22
N PRO A 754 29.19 -8.55 -10.18
CA PRO A 754 29.30 -9.89 -9.59
C PRO A 754 28.91 -9.96 -8.11
N TYR A 755 29.31 -8.99 -7.29
CA TYR A 755 29.20 -9.09 -5.82
C TYR A 755 27.75 -9.02 -5.35
N TYR A 756 26.96 -8.09 -5.88
CA TYR A 756 25.52 -7.99 -5.59
C TYR A 756 24.66 -9.01 -6.36
N ASN A 757 25.28 -9.91 -7.13
CA ASN A 757 24.64 -10.97 -7.90
C ASN A 757 25.18 -12.38 -7.55
N ASP A 758 25.58 -12.59 -6.29
CA ASP A 758 26.03 -13.87 -5.73
C ASP A 758 27.23 -14.51 -6.48
N SER A 759 28.15 -13.66 -6.94
CA SER A 759 29.40 -14.06 -7.60
C SER A 759 30.58 -13.22 -7.06
N SER A 760 31.75 -13.39 -7.67
CA SER A 760 32.96 -12.59 -7.40
C SER A 760 33.84 -12.54 -8.64
N SER A 761 34.85 -11.67 -8.62
CA SER A 761 35.86 -11.61 -9.69
C SER A 761 36.57 -12.94 -9.88
N ALA A 762 36.91 -13.61 -8.77
CA ALA A 762 37.56 -14.93 -8.80
C ALA A 762 36.65 -16.00 -9.42
N LYS A 763 35.37 -16.05 -9.03
CA LYS A 763 34.41 -17.03 -9.56
C LYS A 763 34.14 -16.83 -11.06
N LEU A 764 34.03 -15.57 -11.51
CA LEU A 764 33.94 -15.29 -12.95
C LEU A 764 35.17 -15.78 -13.71
N ALA A 765 36.37 -15.57 -13.15
CA ALA A 765 37.60 -16.04 -13.77
C ALA A 765 37.68 -17.58 -13.85
N GLU A 766 37.21 -18.29 -12.82
CA GLU A 766 37.07 -19.75 -12.82
C GLU A 766 36.11 -20.25 -13.92
N GLU A 767 35.05 -19.49 -14.20
CA GLU A 767 34.10 -19.74 -15.29
C GLU A 767 34.61 -19.27 -16.68
N GLY A 768 35.86 -18.76 -16.76
CA GLY A 768 36.44 -18.25 -18.01
C GLY A 768 35.87 -16.91 -18.48
N ARG A 769 35.18 -16.18 -17.58
CA ARG A 769 34.50 -14.91 -17.85
C ARG A 769 35.28 -13.76 -17.22
N LYS A 770 35.02 -12.54 -17.69
CA LYS A 770 35.68 -11.32 -17.21
C LYS A 770 34.67 -10.26 -16.82
N GLU A 771 35.06 -9.40 -15.91
CA GLU A 771 34.21 -8.29 -15.51
C GLU A 771 34.05 -7.24 -16.61
N ILE A 772 32.84 -6.72 -16.72
CA ILE A 772 32.51 -5.57 -17.59
C ILE A 772 32.78 -4.29 -16.80
N ARG A 773 33.40 -3.31 -17.46
CA ARG A 773 33.64 -1.97 -16.91
C ARG A 773 32.59 -0.96 -17.38
N VAL A 774 32.28 -0.95 -18.67
CA VAL A 774 31.29 -0.03 -19.25
C VAL A 774 30.13 -0.85 -19.76
N LEU A 775 28.99 -0.75 -19.10
CA LEU A 775 27.76 -1.40 -19.55
C LEU A 775 26.84 -0.36 -20.18
N ILE A 776 26.59 -0.51 -21.48
CA ILE A 776 25.58 0.29 -22.18
C ILE A 776 24.28 -0.50 -22.16
N SER A 777 23.20 0.15 -21.77
CA SER A 777 21.89 -0.49 -21.73
C SER A 777 20.80 0.44 -22.21
N THR A 778 19.80 -0.15 -22.85
CA THR A 778 18.49 0.49 -22.94
C THR A 778 17.76 0.47 -21.60
N ASP A 779 16.52 0.97 -21.53
CA ASP A 779 15.68 0.85 -20.32
C ASP A 779 15.34 -0.61 -19.93
N VAL A 780 15.84 -1.61 -20.65
CA VAL A 780 15.75 -3.03 -20.28
C VAL A 780 16.38 -3.35 -18.93
N LEU A 781 17.46 -2.65 -18.53
CA LEU A 781 18.09 -2.81 -17.22
C LEU A 781 17.74 -1.68 -16.22
N SER A 782 16.80 -0.78 -16.53
CA SER A 782 16.45 0.31 -15.61
C SER A 782 15.55 -0.14 -14.45
N GLU A 783 15.03 -1.36 -14.49
CA GLU A 783 14.10 -1.91 -13.49
C GLU A 783 14.50 -3.32 -13.02
N GLY A 784 14.03 -3.71 -11.82
CA GLY A 784 14.14 -5.09 -11.33
C GLY A 784 15.54 -5.69 -11.10
N LEU A 785 16.66 -4.97 -11.25
CA LEU A 785 18.02 -5.53 -11.15
C LEU A 785 18.94 -4.84 -10.14
N ASN A 786 19.92 -5.59 -9.61
CA ASN A 786 20.96 -5.16 -8.68
C ASN A 786 22.26 -4.85 -9.46
N LEU A 787 22.68 -3.57 -9.48
CA LEU A 787 23.88 -3.11 -10.21
C LEU A 787 24.80 -2.26 -9.29
N GLN A 788 24.71 -2.43 -7.97
CA GLN A 788 25.38 -1.61 -6.95
C GLN A 788 26.91 -1.73 -6.94
N ASP A 789 27.49 -2.72 -7.61
CA ASP A 789 28.94 -2.77 -7.85
C ASP A 789 29.41 -1.51 -8.58
N ALA A 790 28.56 -0.92 -9.43
CA ALA A 790 28.80 0.39 -10.02
C ALA A 790 28.34 1.52 -9.10
N THR A 791 29.17 2.57 -9.00
CA THR A 791 28.87 3.81 -8.26
C THR A 791 28.64 4.99 -9.19
N ARG A 792 28.71 4.75 -10.52
CA ARG A 792 28.69 5.78 -11.56
C ARG A 792 27.68 5.44 -12.64
N LEU A 793 26.91 6.45 -13.07
CA LEU A 793 25.87 6.30 -14.08
C LEU A 793 25.87 7.48 -15.06
N ILE A 794 25.64 7.22 -16.34
CA ILE A 794 25.51 8.25 -17.37
C ILE A 794 24.15 8.08 -18.05
N ASN A 795 23.34 9.13 -18.05
CA ASN A 795 22.17 9.23 -18.91
C ASN A 795 22.60 9.91 -20.21
N TYR A 796 22.81 9.10 -21.25
CA TYR A 796 23.22 9.60 -22.57
C TYR A 796 22.08 10.34 -23.28
N ASP A 797 20.84 9.98 -22.99
CA ASP A 797 19.66 10.74 -23.34
C ASP A 797 18.63 10.72 -22.20
N LEU A 798 17.85 11.80 -22.11
CA LEU A 798 16.87 12.00 -21.04
C LEU A 798 15.49 11.45 -21.43
N HIS A 799 14.92 10.57 -20.62
CA HIS A 799 13.56 10.10 -20.83
C HIS A 799 12.51 11.20 -20.53
N TRP A 800 11.42 11.28 -21.30
CA TRP A 800 10.25 12.19 -21.07
C TRP A 800 9.51 12.01 -19.74
N ASN A 801 9.89 10.99 -18.97
CA ASN A 801 9.21 10.55 -17.77
C ASN A 801 10.26 10.50 -16.66
N PRO A 802 10.21 11.41 -15.68
CA PRO A 802 11.21 11.47 -14.63
C PRO A 802 11.25 10.20 -13.77
N VAL A 803 10.15 9.45 -13.68
CA VAL A 803 10.15 8.16 -12.96
C VAL A 803 11.12 7.17 -13.59
N ARG A 804 11.27 7.16 -14.92
CA ARG A 804 12.23 6.29 -15.62
C ARG A 804 13.67 6.69 -15.27
N LEU A 805 13.95 7.99 -15.18
CA LEU A 805 15.25 8.51 -14.75
C LEU A 805 15.58 8.07 -13.31
N MET A 806 14.61 8.16 -12.40
CA MET A 806 14.79 7.73 -11.00
C MET A 806 14.96 6.21 -10.87
N GLN A 807 14.28 5.43 -11.71
CA GLN A 807 14.48 3.98 -11.78
C GLN A 807 15.91 3.61 -12.23
N ARG A 808 16.45 4.34 -13.24
CA ARG A 808 17.85 4.23 -13.70
C ARG A 808 18.83 4.54 -12.56
N ILE A 809 18.67 5.68 -11.87
CA ILE A 809 19.53 6.07 -10.73
C ILE A 809 19.44 5.04 -9.59
N GLY A 810 18.22 4.60 -9.28
CA GLY A 810 17.95 3.57 -8.27
C GLY A 810 18.46 2.16 -8.64
N ARG A 811 19.23 1.99 -9.73
CA ARG A 811 19.99 0.75 -9.98
C ARG A 811 21.28 0.68 -9.17
N VAL A 812 21.91 1.84 -8.97
CA VAL A 812 23.17 2.00 -8.22
C VAL A 812 22.92 2.61 -6.84
N ASP A 813 21.91 3.48 -6.72
CA ASP A 813 21.43 4.01 -5.44
C ASP A 813 20.46 3.01 -4.78
N ARG A 814 21.03 2.03 -4.09
CA ARG A 814 20.29 1.00 -3.34
C ARG A 814 20.97 0.70 -2.02
N ARG A 815 20.25 0.00 -1.14
CA ARG A 815 20.79 -0.59 0.09
C ARG A 815 22.07 -1.36 -0.20
N MET A 816 23.11 -1.06 0.58
CA MET A 816 24.37 -1.79 0.54
C MET A 816 24.44 -2.81 1.69
N SER A 817 25.10 -3.94 1.44
CA SER A 817 25.33 -4.99 2.45
C SER A 817 26.77 -4.91 2.95
N PRO A 818 27.02 -4.75 4.28
CA PRO A 818 28.37 -4.67 4.80
C PRO A 818 29.27 -5.86 4.42
N ALA A 819 28.71 -7.07 4.35
CA ALA A 819 29.46 -8.26 3.96
C ALA A 819 29.86 -8.23 2.47
N VAL A 820 28.95 -7.80 1.60
CA VAL A 820 29.20 -7.68 0.15
C VAL A 820 30.20 -6.56 -0.12
N GLU A 821 30.05 -5.41 0.54
CA GLU A 821 31.00 -4.29 0.43
C GLU A 821 32.40 -4.69 0.89
N LYS A 822 32.52 -5.46 1.99
CA LYS A 822 33.82 -5.96 2.45
C LYS A 822 34.48 -6.88 1.42
N ALA A 823 33.71 -7.77 0.79
CA ALA A 823 34.22 -8.66 -0.24
C ALA A 823 34.63 -7.89 -1.51
N LEU A 824 33.81 -6.94 -1.96
CA LEU A 824 34.09 -6.10 -3.12
C LEU A 824 35.38 -5.29 -2.92
N VAL A 825 35.55 -4.66 -1.75
CA VAL A 825 36.75 -3.85 -1.44
C VAL A 825 38.00 -4.73 -1.27
N ALA A 826 37.86 -5.98 -0.84
CA ALA A 826 38.99 -6.90 -0.73
C ALA A 826 39.57 -7.23 -2.11
N ASP A 827 38.71 -7.50 -3.09
CA ASP A 827 39.11 -7.81 -4.47
C ASP A 827 39.43 -6.54 -5.29
N HIS A 828 38.83 -5.38 -4.94
CA HIS A 828 39.04 -4.08 -5.59
C HIS A 828 39.37 -2.95 -4.58
N PRO A 829 40.60 -2.92 -4.01
CA PRO A 829 40.96 -1.96 -2.95
C PRO A 829 40.89 -0.49 -3.38
N ASP A 830 41.10 -0.21 -4.67
CA ASP A 830 41.04 1.13 -5.25
C ASP A 830 39.61 1.70 -5.30
N GLN A 831 38.58 0.87 -5.16
CA GLN A 831 37.20 1.32 -5.08
C GLN A 831 36.78 1.81 -3.69
N ALA A 832 37.56 1.56 -2.63
CA ALA A 832 37.19 1.86 -1.25
C ALA A 832 36.75 3.31 -1.03
N ALA A 833 37.43 4.27 -1.67
CA ALA A 833 37.10 5.70 -1.55
C ALA A 833 35.83 6.12 -2.32
N LEU A 834 35.36 5.29 -3.24
CA LEU A 834 34.18 5.56 -4.07
C LEU A 834 32.91 4.92 -3.51
N ARG A 835 33.05 3.88 -2.69
CA ARG A 835 31.92 3.17 -2.07
C ARG A 835 31.13 4.11 -1.17
N GLY A 836 29.83 3.88 -1.08
CA GLY A 836 28.92 4.77 -0.35
C GLY A 836 28.62 6.10 -1.01
N LYS A 837 29.08 6.34 -2.25
CA LYS A 837 28.75 7.55 -3.01
C LYS A 837 28.28 7.21 -4.42
N VAL A 838 27.16 7.79 -4.84
CA VAL A 838 26.64 7.69 -6.21
C VAL A 838 26.79 9.03 -6.92
N VAL A 839 27.39 9.00 -8.10
CA VAL A 839 27.54 10.18 -8.98
C VAL A 839 26.98 9.82 -10.34
N TYR A 840 26.22 10.74 -10.93
CA TYR A 840 25.67 10.52 -12.25
C TYR A 840 25.79 11.75 -13.14
N TRP A 841 25.84 11.49 -14.45
CA TRP A 841 25.97 12.51 -15.48
C TRP A 841 24.73 12.52 -16.37
N ASN A 842 24.30 13.71 -16.78
CA ASN A 842 23.21 13.89 -17.73
C ASN A 842 23.72 14.62 -18.96
N PHE A 843 23.46 14.05 -20.13
CA PHE A 843 23.57 14.74 -21.40
C PHE A 843 22.24 15.46 -21.65
N LEU A 844 22.26 16.79 -21.57
CA LEU A 844 21.06 17.62 -21.76
C LEU A 844 20.99 18.10 -23.21
N PRO A 845 19.79 18.17 -23.82
CA PRO A 845 19.64 18.73 -25.15
C PRO A 845 20.23 20.15 -25.19
N PRO A 846 21.06 20.49 -26.19
CA PRO A 846 21.54 21.86 -26.34
C PRO A 846 20.38 22.81 -26.59
N GLY A 847 20.54 24.09 -26.23
CA GLY A 847 19.46 25.08 -26.25
C GLY A 847 18.72 25.21 -27.60
N GLU A 848 19.39 24.93 -28.72
CA GLU A 848 18.80 24.92 -30.07
C GLU A 848 17.75 23.80 -30.22
N LEU A 849 18.07 22.58 -29.78
CA LEU A 849 17.13 21.46 -29.78
C LEU A 849 16.09 21.57 -28.69
N GLU A 850 16.44 22.12 -27.53
CA GLU A 850 15.50 22.29 -26.42
C GLU A 850 14.34 23.22 -26.79
N ARG A 851 14.57 24.25 -27.62
CA ARG A 851 13.48 25.11 -28.14
C ARG A 851 12.44 24.33 -28.94
N LEU A 852 12.86 23.30 -29.68
CA LEU A 852 12.00 22.44 -30.49
C LEU A 852 11.34 21.33 -29.65
N LEU A 853 12.14 20.64 -28.84
CA LEU A 853 11.71 19.49 -28.05
C LEU A 853 10.90 19.90 -26.82
N ARG A 854 11.27 21.01 -26.18
CA ARG A 854 10.88 21.40 -24.82
C ARG A 854 11.01 20.21 -23.84
N LEU A 855 12.05 19.40 -24.02
CA LEU A 855 12.21 18.15 -23.28
C LEU A 855 12.60 18.44 -21.84
N TYR A 856 13.66 19.21 -21.63
CA TYR A 856 14.08 19.64 -20.31
C TYR A 856 12.94 20.37 -19.60
N GLU A 857 12.26 21.32 -20.26
CA GLU A 857 11.11 22.03 -19.68
C GLU A 857 10.00 21.06 -19.25
N ARG A 858 9.64 20.09 -20.11
CA ARG A 858 8.57 19.11 -19.79
C ARG A 858 9.00 18.13 -18.70
N VAL A 859 10.24 17.66 -18.72
CA VAL A 859 10.76 16.73 -17.71
C VAL A 859 10.88 17.45 -16.37
N ALA A 860 11.41 18.67 -16.34
CA ALA A 860 11.48 19.51 -15.14
C ALA A 860 10.07 19.82 -14.60
N TYR A 861 9.14 20.26 -15.44
CA TYR A 861 7.76 20.52 -15.04
C TYR A 861 7.05 19.27 -14.49
N LYS A 862 7.22 18.12 -15.15
CA LYS A 862 6.68 16.84 -14.64
C LYS A 862 7.35 16.41 -13.34
N THR A 863 8.66 16.58 -13.23
CA THR A 863 9.42 16.26 -12.00
C THR A 863 8.90 17.11 -10.85
N LEU A 864 8.73 18.42 -11.06
CA LEU A 864 8.13 19.32 -10.10
C LEU A 864 6.70 18.92 -9.73
N ARG A 865 5.84 18.60 -10.71
CA ARG A 865 4.46 18.18 -10.43
C ARG A 865 4.42 16.84 -9.67
N ILE A 866 5.24 15.88 -10.06
CA ILE A 866 5.32 14.56 -9.41
C ILE A 866 5.92 14.69 -8.01
N SER A 867 6.94 15.53 -7.84
CA SER A 867 7.51 15.85 -6.53
C SER A 867 6.48 16.51 -5.63
N LYS A 868 5.78 17.56 -6.11
CA LYS A 868 4.76 18.29 -5.34
C LYS A 868 3.57 17.44 -4.90
N VAL A 869 3.31 16.34 -5.60
CA VAL A 869 2.10 15.53 -5.42
C VAL A 869 2.43 14.21 -4.74
N PHE A 870 3.51 13.54 -5.13
CA PHE A 870 3.84 12.18 -4.69
C PHE A 870 5.12 12.10 -3.90
N GLY A 871 5.84 13.20 -3.76
CA GLY A 871 7.03 13.26 -2.97
C GLY A 871 8.12 12.31 -3.48
N ILE A 872 8.84 12.70 -4.54
CA ILE A 872 9.92 11.87 -5.06
C ILE A 872 11.30 12.54 -4.89
N GLU A 873 12.31 11.70 -4.68
CA GLU A 873 13.71 12.03 -4.36
C GLU A 873 14.39 12.97 -5.38
N GLY A 874 15.17 13.93 -4.86
CA GLY A 874 16.26 14.61 -5.58
C GLY A 874 16.15 16.14 -5.61
N LYS A 875 16.88 16.84 -4.72
CA LYS A 875 17.05 18.31 -4.78
C LYS A 875 17.56 18.77 -6.15
N LYS A 876 18.43 17.95 -6.73
CA LYS A 876 19.13 18.15 -7.99
C LYS A 876 19.07 16.87 -8.81
N LEU A 877 18.23 16.83 -9.86
CA LEU A 877 18.00 15.63 -10.68
C LEU A 877 18.57 15.77 -12.10
N LEU A 878 18.48 16.96 -12.69
CA LEU A 878 18.88 17.23 -14.06
C LEU A 878 20.21 17.99 -14.13
N THR A 879 20.38 19.04 -13.30
CA THR A 879 21.57 19.90 -13.25
C THR A 879 22.11 20.13 -11.83
N GLU A 880 23.38 20.54 -11.72
CA GLU A 880 24.01 20.93 -10.44
C GLU A 880 23.37 22.16 -9.80
N ASN A 881 22.73 23.00 -10.61
CA ASN A 881 22.09 24.26 -10.22
C ASN A 881 20.57 24.14 -10.08
N ASP A 882 20.03 22.93 -10.22
CA ASP A 882 18.64 22.67 -9.91
C ASP A 882 18.45 22.99 -8.42
N ASP A 883 17.92 24.17 -8.13
CA ASP A 883 17.40 24.50 -6.81
C ASP A 883 15.89 24.53 -6.96
N PHE A 884 15.32 23.34 -7.02
CA PHE A 884 13.90 23.22 -6.79
C PHE A 884 13.70 23.52 -5.31
N ASP A 885 13.62 24.79 -4.89
CA ASP A 885 13.50 25.20 -3.48
C ASP A 885 12.33 24.47 -2.75
N ALA A 886 11.29 24.14 -3.52
CA ALA A 886 10.20 23.21 -3.20
C ALA A 886 10.65 21.83 -2.62
N LEU A 887 11.78 21.29 -3.04
CA LEU A 887 12.32 20.01 -2.58
C LEU A 887 13.09 20.11 -1.24
N ARG A 888 13.26 21.31 -0.67
CA ARG A 888 14.06 21.52 0.55
C ARG A 888 13.47 20.79 1.76
N ASP A 889 12.16 20.89 1.96
CA ASP A 889 11.45 20.24 3.07
C ASP A 889 11.00 18.80 2.73
N PHE A 890 10.99 18.44 1.44
CA PHE A 890 10.63 17.11 0.96
C PHE A 890 11.79 16.10 0.96
N VAL A 891 13.03 16.52 0.63
CA VAL A 891 14.19 15.61 0.80
C VAL A 891 14.45 15.35 2.28
N HIS A 892 14.00 16.24 3.15
CA HIS A 892 13.83 15.92 4.56
C HIS A 892 12.83 14.75 4.71
N SER A 893 11.61 14.72 4.15
CA SER A 893 10.70 13.57 4.38
C SER A 893 11.11 12.23 3.74
N TYR A 894 11.92 12.20 2.67
CA TYR A 894 12.30 10.93 2.00
C TYR A 894 13.74 10.44 2.26
N GLU A 895 14.72 11.33 2.45
CA GLU A 895 16.11 10.96 2.84
C GLU A 895 16.46 11.31 4.30
N GLY A 896 15.65 12.10 5.04
CA GLY A 896 16.09 12.68 6.33
C GLY A 896 15.12 12.78 7.52
N VAL A 897 13.81 12.51 7.41
CA VAL A 897 12.79 12.82 8.42
C VAL A 897 11.63 11.85 8.25
N ALA A 898 11.50 10.92 9.19
CA ALA A 898 10.33 10.05 9.28
C ALA A 898 9.03 10.87 9.28
N THR A 899 7.98 10.38 8.61
CA THR A 899 6.65 11.02 8.64
C THR A 899 6.17 11.13 10.10
N PRO A 900 5.25 12.07 10.43
CA PRO A 900 4.76 12.21 11.79
C PRO A 900 4.21 10.89 12.37
N LEU A 901 3.60 10.05 11.52
CA LEU A 901 3.13 8.73 11.92
C LEU A 901 4.26 7.71 12.09
N GLU A 902 5.24 7.67 11.18
CA GLU A 902 6.44 6.82 11.33
C GLU A 902 7.19 7.16 12.63
N LYS A 903 7.28 8.44 12.99
CA LYS A 903 7.86 8.88 14.28
C LYS A 903 7.10 8.32 15.48
N LEU A 904 5.76 8.33 15.44
CA LEU A 904 4.94 7.72 16.50
C LEU A 904 5.14 6.21 16.58
N HIS A 905 5.40 5.53 15.46
CA HIS A 905 5.66 4.10 15.45
C HIS A 905 7.03 3.78 16.06
N LEU A 906 8.07 4.51 15.68
CA LEU A 906 9.41 4.40 16.29
C LEU A 906 9.35 4.69 17.80
N GLU A 907 8.53 5.66 18.22
CA GLU A 907 8.28 5.94 19.64
C GLU A 907 7.61 4.74 20.34
N TYR A 908 6.57 4.16 19.74
CA TYR A 908 5.92 2.97 20.28
C TYR A 908 6.88 1.77 20.41
N GLN A 909 7.71 1.53 19.39
CA GLN A 909 8.72 0.47 19.42
C GLN A 909 9.74 0.67 20.53
N GLU A 910 10.23 1.90 20.69
CA GLU A 910 11.16 2.24 21.75
C GLU A 910 10.53 2.03 23.14
N LEU A 911 9.25 2.38 23.32
CA LEU A 911 8.52 2.11 24.56
C LEU A 911 8.42 0.61 24.89
N LEU A 912 8.16 -0.23 23.89
CA LEU A 912 8.12 -1.69 24.05
C LEU A 912 9.51 -2.26 24.39
N LYS A 913 10.56 -1.73 23.76
CA LYS A 913 11.94 -2.15 24.01
C LYS A 913 12.40 -1.79 25.42
N GLN A 914 12.07 -0.58 25.88
CA GLN A 914 12.38 -0.12 27.23
C GLN A 914 11.57 -0.86 28.30
N ASN A 915 10.36 -1.33 27.94
CA ASN A 915 9.44 -2.01 28.86
C ASN A 915 8.95 -3.35 28.26
N PRO A 916 9.73 -4.44 28.34
CA PRO A 916 9.36 -5.71 27.71
C PRO A 916 8.03 -6.32 28.20
N ALA A 917 7.59 -5.99 29.41
CA ALA A 917 6.30 -6.43 29.96
C ALA A 917 5.11 -5.56 29.53
N LEU A 918 5.34 -4.42 28.86
CA LEU A 918 4.31 -3.45 28.51
C LEU A 918 3.30 -4.03 27.52
N GLU A 919 3.76 -4.75 26.50
CA GLU A 919 2.85 -5.33 25.50
C GLU A 919 1.85 -6.31 26.12
N ALA A 920 2.37 -7.28 26.90
CA ALA A 920 1.54 -8.24 27.62
C ALA A 920 0.57 -7.56 28.61
N PHE A 921 1.03 -6.50 29.28
CA PHE A 921 0.17 -5.69 30.13
C PHE A 921 -0.97 -5.03 29.32
N LEU A 922 -0.64 -4.36 28.21
CA LEU A 922 -1.62 -3.66 27.36
C LEU A 922 -2.65 -4.59 26.70
N ASP A 923 -2.33 -5.88 26.53
CA ASP A 923 -3.30 -6.88 26.04
C ASP A 923 -4.27 -7.36 27.14
N THR A 924 -3.94 -7.15 28.42
CA THR A 924 -4.78 -7.58 29.56
C THR A 924 -5.62 -6.48 30.20
N VAL A 925 -5.34 -5.20 29.87
CA VAL A 925 -6.09 -4.06 30.41
C VAL A 925 -7.53 -4.03 29.87
N PRO A 926 -8.50 -3.56 30.67
CA PRO A 926 -9.89 -3.47 30.25
C PRO A 926 -10.11 -2.38 29.19
N LEU A 927 -11.30 -2.39 28.58
CA LEU A 927 -11.70 -1.32 27.67
C LEU A 927 -11.99 -0.03 28.46
N ARG A 928 -12.06 1.10 27.74
CA ARG A 928 -12.33 2.44 28.29
C ARG A 928 -11.33 2.90 29.35
N LEU A 929 -10.05 2.52 29.20
CA LEU A 929 -8.98 2.91 30.11
C LEU A 929 -8.94 4.44 30.29
N TYR A 930 -9.08 4.90 31.54
CA TYR A 930 -9.22 6.32 31.85
C TYR A 930 -8.06 6.86 32.69
N SER A 931 -7.58 8.05 32.33
CA SER A 931 -6.67 8.83 33.17
C SER A 931 -6.85 10.33 32.89
N GLY A 932 -6.00 11.15 33.51
CA GLY A 932 -5.89 12.56 33.17
C GLY A 932 -4.49 13.10 33.44
N LYS A 933 -4.10 14.14 32.71
CA LYS A 933 -2.83 14.86 32.92
C LYS A 933 -3.05 16.36 32.78
N GLN A 934 -2.03 17.14 33.14
CA GLN A 934 -2.02 18.57 32.84
C GLN A 934 -1.86 18.78 31.32
N HIS A 935 -2.63 19.72 30.78
CA HIS A 935 -2.51 20.15 29.40
C HIS A 935 -1.18 20.92 29.19
N PRO A 936 -0.43 20.68 28.10
CA PRO A 936 0.84 21.37 27.86
C PRO A 936 0.72 22.88 27.72
N LYS A 937 -0.41 23.36 27.18
CA LYS A 937 -0.75 24.78 27.07
C LYS A 937 -1.53 25.24 28.31
N PRO A 938 -1.06 26.26 29.05
CA PRO A 938 -1.76 26.77 30.23
C PRO A 938 -3.15 27.31 29.90
N GLY A 939 -4.11 27.02 30.79
CA GLY A 939 -5.49 27.51 30.67
C GLY A 939 -6.33 26.84 29.59
N THR A 940 -5.83 25.74 29.00
CA THR A 940 -6.56 24.97 27.99
C THR A 940 -6.99 23.62 28.52
N ARG A 941 -8.26 23.29 28.36
CA ARG A 941 -8.82 21.99 28.70
C ARG A 941 -9.28 21.21 27.47
N ALA A 942 -9.02 19.91 27.47
CA ALA A 942 -9.40 19.02 26.38
C ALA A 942 -9.67 17.59 26.84
N VAL A 943 -10.36 16.79 26.01
CA VAL A 943 -10.56 15.37 26.26
C VAL A 943 -10.22 14.57 25.01
N PHE A 944 -9.32 13.62 25.16
CA PHE A 944 -8.89 12.68 24.14
C PHE A 944 -9.66 11.36 24.24
N PHE A 945 -10.03 10.79 23.09
CA PHE A 945 -10.65 9.48 22.95
C PHE A 945 -9.96 8.66 21.87
N CYS A 946 -9.71 7.38 22.17
CA CYS A 946 -9.25 6.37 21.22
C CYS A 946 -10.35 5.35 20.99
N TYR A 947 -10.97 5.37 19.81
CA TYR A 947 -12.01 4.41 19.42
C TYR A 947 -11.50 3.39 18.41
N ARG A 948 -11.98 2.16 18.53
CA ARG A 948 -12.00 1.22 17.41
C ARG A 948 -13.28 1.40 16.62
N LEU A 949 -13.13 1.75 15.35
CA LEU A 949 -14.24 1.90 14.41
C LEU A 949 -14.49 0.55 13.73
N PRO A 950 -15.72 0.02 13.71
CA PRO A 950 -16.02 -1.28 13.11
C PRO A 950 -16.07 -1.16 11.59
N ALA A 951 -15.57 -2.17 10.88
CA ALA A 951 -15.69 -2.27 9.43
C ALA A 951 -16.26 -3.63 9.03
N GLU A 952 -16.78 -3.71 7.80
CA GLU A 952 -17.23 -4.96 7.21
C GLU A 952 -16.01 -5.83 6.82
N ASP A 953 -15.90 -7.00 7.44
CA ASP A 953 -15.05 -8.10 7.02
C ASP A 953 -15.76 -8.88 5.91
N LYS A 954 -15.28 -8.74 4.68
CA LYS A 954 -15.85 -9.39 3.50
C LYS A 954 -15.61 -10.91 3.48
N THR A 955 -14.80 -11.44 4.39
CA THR A 955 -14.53 -12.87 4.52
C THR A 955 -15.42 -13.54 5.57
N ALA A 956 -16.10 -12.76 6.42
CA ALA A 956 -16.97 -13.26 7.48
C ALA A 956 -18.43 -13.45 7.00
N PRO A 957 -19.20 -14.35 7.64
CA PRO A 957 -20.65 -14.48 7.39
C PRO A 957 -21.38 -13.16 7.60
N ALA A 958 -22.44 -12.91 6.82
CA ALA A 958 -23.18 -11.63 6.81
C ALA A 958 -23.66 -11.17 8.20
N GLU A 959 -24.06 -12.10 9.07
CA GLU A 959 -24.52 -11.81 10.45
C GLU A 959 -23.42 -11.28 11.37
N THR A 960 -22.16 -11.64 11.09
CA THR A 960 -20.96 -11.27 11.86
C THR A 960 -20.00 -10.42 11.05
N ALA A 961 -20.43 -9.87 9.92
CA ALA A 961 -19.54 -9.18 9.00
C ALA A 961 -18.95 -7.90 9.59
N TRP A 962 -19.68 -7.21 10.47
CA TRP A 962 -19.20 -5.96 11.07
C TRP A 962 -18.43 -6.22 12.37
N GLN A 963 -17.12 -6.05 12.32
CA GLN A 963 -16.24 -6.33 13.45
C GLN A 963 -15.27 -5.17 13.72
N GLY A 964 -14.87 -5.03 14.99
CA GLY A 964 -13.85 -4.07 15.38
C GLY A 964 -12.45 -4.40 14.85
N GLU A 965 -12.12 -5.68 14.69
CA GLU A 965 -10.78 -6.11 14.24
C GLU A 965 -10.49 -5.76 12.77
N ALA A 966 -11.52 -5.88 11.93
CA ALA A 966 -11.50 -5.50 10.52
C ALA A 966 -11.43 -3.97 10.31
N GLY A 967 -11.78 -3.21 11.34
CA GLY A 967 -11.83 -1.76 11.26
C GLY A 967 -10.62 -1.05 11.85
N ARG A 968 -10.63 0.27 11.73
CA ARG A 968 -9.48 1.14 12.02
C ARG A 968 -9.59 1.83 13.37
N THR A 969 -8.48 2.33 13.88
CA THR A 969 -8.45 3.16 15.09
C THR A 969 -8.63 4.63 14.74
N GLY A 970 -9.56 5.30 15.42
CA GLY A 970 -9.82 6.74 15.34
C GLY A 970 -9.43 7.43 16.64
N TRP A 971 -8.61 8.47 16.54
CA TRP A 971 -8.23 9.34 17.65
C TRP A 971 -9.04 10.64 17.54
N TYR A 972 -9.59 11.11 18.66
CA TYR A 972 -10.45 12.29 18.71
C TYR A 972 -10.04 13.15 19.90
N LEU A 973 -9.69 14.40 19.67
CA LEU A 973 -9.39 15.38 20.72
C LEU A 973 -10.42 16.51 20.67
N PHE A 974 -11.20 16.64 21.74
CA PHE A 974 -12.21 17.67 21.88
C PHE A 974 -11.70 18.80 22.78
N LEU A 975 -11.55 20.00 22.24
CA LEU A 975 -11.18 21.19 23.00
C LEU A 975 -12.42 21.77 23.69
N LEU A 976 -12.36 21.95 25.01
CA LEU A 976 -13.49 22.49 25.78
C LEU A 976 -13.72 23.96 25.46
N GLU A 977 -12.64 24.72 25.25
CA GLU A 977 -12.73 26.07 24.72
C GLU A 977 -12.98 26.03 23.20
N GLY A 978 -14.07 26.65 22.74
CA GLY A 978 -14.40 26.74 21.31
C GLY A 978 -15.09 25.51 20.71
N GLY A 979 -15.03 24.34 21.35
CA GLY A 979 -15.72 23.12 20.90
C GLY A 979 -15.13 22.49 19.63
N GLU A 980 -13.87 22.80 19.32
CA GLU A 980 -13.14 22.25 18.17
C GLU A 980 -12.85 20.76 18.38
N LEU A 981 -12.91 19.99 17.29
CA LEU A 981 -12.60 18.57 17.25
C LEU A 981 -11.43 18.30 16.30
N ILE A 982 -10.37 17.70 16.83
CA ILE A 982 -9.18 17.31 16.07
C ILE A 982 -9.19 15.78 15.93
N GLU A 983 -8.95 15.28 14.72
CA GLU A 983 -8.95 13.83 14.40
C GLU A 983 -7.57 13.30 13.93
N GLU A 984 -6.59 14.19 13.79
CA GLU A 984 -5.26 13.87 13.29
C GLU A 984 -4.37 13.28 14.41
N ALA A 985 -4.13 11.97 14.38
CA ALA A 985 -3.35 11.28 15.41
C ALA A 985 -1.99 11.93 15.72
N PRO A 986 -1.17 12.40 14.74
CA PRO A 986 0.08 13.09 15.03
C PRO A 986 -0.08 14.38 15.84
N ARG A 987 -1.05 15.25 15.47
CA ARG A 987 -1.33 16.48 16.21
C ARG A 987 -1.87 16.19 17.61
N ILE A 988 -2.70 15.17 17.75
CA ILE A 988 -3.23 14.73 19.05
C ILE A 988 -2.09 14.22 19.93
N ALA A 989 -1.14 13.44 19.36
CA ALA A 989 -0.01 12.88 20.09
C ALA A 989 0.85 13.96 20.77
N GLU A 990 1.05 15.12 20.15
CA GLU A 990 1.80 16.24 20.74
C GLU A 990 1.25 16.68 22.09
N VAL A 991 -0.05 16.50 22.31
CA VAL A 991 -0.75 16.93 23.53
C VAL A 991 -0.85 15.78 24.55
N ILE A 992 -1.15 14.56 24.08
CA ILE A 992 -1.41 13.41 24.96
C ILE A 992 -0.15 12.63 25.35
N ARG A 993 0.98 12.82 24.65
CA ARG A 993 2.26 12.13 24.94
C ARG A 993 2.59 12.21 26.42
N SER A 994 2.88 11.06 27.01
CA SER A 994 3.11 10.91 28.44
C SER A 994 4.28 9.96 28.66
N LEU A 995 5.17 10.33 29.59
CA LEU A 995 6.26 9.50 30.09
C LEU A 995 5.81 8.72 31.32
N ALA A 996 6.56 7.69 31.72
CA ALA A 996 6.22 6.82 32.85
C ALA A 996 6.02 7.57 34.19
N ASP A 997 6.67 8.72 34.36
CA ASP A 997 6.60 9.60 35.53
C ASP A 997 5.57 10.73 35.40
N THR A 998 4.82 10.81 34.28
CA THR A 998 3.82 11.86 34.07
C THR A 998 2.73 11.78 35.14
N PRO A 999 2.50 12.85 35.92
CA PRO A 999 1.56 12.82 37.04
C PRO A 999 0.12 12.70 36.54
N ARG A 1000 -0.67 11.89 37.26
CA ARG A 1000 -2.10 11.76 37.03
C ARG A 1000 -2.84 12.96 37.63
N VAL A 1001 -3.50 13.74 36.80
CA VAL A 1001 -4.30 14.92 37.18
C VAL A 1001 -5.70 14.79 36.59
N THR A 1002 -6.71 14.66 37.45
CA THR A 1002 -8.12 14.63 37.04
C THR A 1002 -8.90 15.76 37.70
N ALA A 1003 -9.50 16.66 36.93
CA ALA A 1003 -10.24 17.84 37.39
C ALA A 1003 -11.55 18.11 36.62
N ILE A 1004 -11.82 17.43 35.50
CA ILE A 1004 -13.10 17.59 34.78
C ILE A 1004 -14.22 16.82 35.48
N GLU A 1005 -15.40 17.44 35.61
CA GLU A 1005 -16.55 16.78 36.20
C GLU A 1005 -17.02 15.57 35.36
N LYS A 1006 -17.30 14.44 36.03
CA LYS A 1006 -17.71 13.18 35.40
C LYS A 1006 -18.92 13.31 34.45
N PRO A 1007 -19.98 14.09 34.77
CA PRO A 1007 -21.09 14.31 33.84
C PRO A 1007 -20.65 14.98 32.54
N THR A 1008 -19.77 15.98 32.61
CA THR A 1008 -19.22 16.67 31.44
C THR A 1008 -18.42 15.72 30.54
N LEU A 1009 -17.60 14.85 31.14
CA LEU A 1009 -16.84 13.82 30.39
C LEU A 1009 -17.76 12.88 29.61
N ARG A 1010 -18.86 12.44 30.23
CA ARG A 1010 -19.88 11.61 29.58
C ARG A 1010 -20.59 12.34 28.44
N GLU A 1011 -20.96 13.60 28.64
CA GLU A 1011 -21.58 14.41 27.57
C GLU A 1011 -20.65 14.55 26.36
N ILE A 1012 -19.36 14.80 26.58
CA ILE A 1012 -18.37 14.88 25.50
C ILE A 1012 -18.24 13.51 24.81
N ARG A 1013 -18.14 12.41 25.56
CA ARG A 1013 -18.11 11.05 24.98
C ARG A 1013 -19.29 10.82 24.02
N LEU A 1014 -20.51 11.10 24.46
CA LEU A 1014 -21.72 10.94 23.66
C LEU A 1014 -21.74 11.86 22.42
N LYS A 1015 -21.16 13.07 22.52
CA LYS A 1015 -20.96 13.95 21.35
C LYS A 1015 -20.01 13.32 20.33
N ILE A 1016 -18.89 12.73 20.78
CA ILE A 1016 -17.95 12.03 19.89
C ILE A 1016 -18.58 10.80 19.26
N GLU A 1017 -19.32 9.98 20.00
CA GLU A 1017 -20.03 8.82 19.43
C GLU A 1017 -21.07 9.25 18.38
N LYS A 1018 -21.80 10.36 18.63
CA LYS A 1018 -22.72 10.94 17.66
C LYS A 1018 -21.98 11.46 16.42
N HIS A 1019 -20.80 12.07 16.59
CA HIS A 1019 -19.94 12.48 15.48
C HIS A 1019 -19.53 11.27 14.64
N ILE A 1020 -18.95 10.24 15.25
CA ILE A 1020 -18.56 8.98 14.59
C ILE A 1020 -19.73 8.35 13.85
N LYS A 1021 -20.93 8.32 14.46
CA LYS A 1021 -22.13 7.82 13.80
C LYS A 1021 -22.45 8.60 12.52
N ASN A 1022 -22.32 9.92 12.56
CA ASN A 1022 -22.68 10.79 11.44
C ASN A 1022 -21.61 10.86 10.35
N THR A 1023 -20.33 10.82 10.70
CA THR A 1023 -19.21 11.01 9.78
C THR A 1023 -18.57 9.72 9.31
N TYR A 1024 -18.70 8.62 10.06
CA TYR A 1024 -18.15 7.32 9.68
C TYR A 1024 -19.26 6.30 9.40
N LEU A 1025 -20.02 5.89 10.43
CA LEU A 1025 -20.97 4.76 10.30
C LEU A 1025 -22.03 4.97 9.21
N LYS A 1026 -22.55 6.19 9.06
CA LYS A 1026 -23.48 6.53 7.97
C LYS A 1026 -22.83 6.47 6.59
N GLN A 1027 -21.57 6.91 6.46
CA GLN A 1027 -20.85 6.87 5.18
C GLN A 1027 -20.62 5.44 4.72
N VAL A 1028 -20.28 4.55 5.66
CA VAL A 1028 -20.03 3.13 5.36
C VAL A 1028 -21.30 2.27 5.38
N GLN A 1029 -22.47 2.88 5.55
CA GLN A 1029 -23.77 2.19 5.61
C GLN A 1029 -23.82 1.06 6.65
N ALA A 1030 -23.20 1.28 7.82
CA ALA A 1030 -23.17 0.28 8.88
C ALA A 1030 -24.60 -0.09 9.32
N PRO A 1031 -24.90 -1.39 9.53
CA PRO A 1031 -26.20 -1.86 10.04
C PRO A 1031 -26.61 -1.20 11.35
N VAL A 1032 -27.93 -1.15 11.58
CA VAL A 1032 -28.48 -0.66 12.85
C VAL A 1032 -27.99 -1.55 14.00
N GLY A 1033 -27.41 -0.94 15.02
CA GLY A 1033 -26.86 -1.64 16.19
C GLY A 1033 -25.33 -1.71 16.22
N VAL A 1034 -24.65 -1.50 15.08
CA VAL A 1034 -23.18 -1.42 15.02
C VAL A 1034 -22.70 -0.12 15.69
N LYS A 1035 -21.75 -0.24 16.62
CA LYS A 1035 -21.23 0.88 17.42
C LYS A 1035 -19.69 0.88 17.45
N PRO A 1036 -19.04 2.06 17.55
CA PRO A 1036 -17.61 2.13 17.82
C PRO A 1036 -17.31 1.66 19.25
N THR A 1037 -16.12 1.09 19.46
CA THR A 1037 -15.68 0.60 20.77
C THR A 1037 -14.63 1.55 21.36
N LEU A 1038 -14.92 2.18 22.51
CA LEU A 1038 -13.96 3.04 23.20
C LEU A 1038 -12.87 2.20 23.87
N LYS A 1039 -11.61 2.39 23.45
CA LYS A 1039 -10.45 1.65 23.97
C LYS A 1039 -9.83 2.34 25.18
N CYS A 1040 -9.55 3.63 25.06
CA CYS A 1040 -9.02 4.45 26.15
C CYS A 1040 -9.34 5.93 25.92
N TRP A 1041 -9.22 6.74 26.97
CA TRP A 1041 -9.48 8.17 26.96
C TRP A 1041 -8.70 8.88 28.06
N LEU A 1042 -8.37 10.15 27.80
CA LEU A 1042 -7.50 10.97 28.64
C LEU A 1042 -8.08 12.37 28.74
N GLU A 1043 -8.30 12.88 29.95
CA GLU A 1043 -8.57 14.31 30.12
C GLU A 1043 -7.28 15.12 30.27
N LEU A 1044 -7.33 16.35 29.78
CA LEU A 1044 -6.21 17.28 29.76
C LEU A 1044 -6.67 18.57 30.45
N ASN A 1045 -5.99 18.92 31.54
CA ASN A 1045 -6.40 19.95 32.51
C ASN A 1045 -5.52 21.18 32.54
#